data_AF-A0A0S7ZLM3-F1
#
_entry.id   AF-A0A0S7ZLM3-F1
#
_cell.length_a   1.000
_cell.length_b   1.000
_cell.length_c   1.000
_cell.angle_alpha   90.00
_cell.angle_beta   90.00
_cell.angle_gamma   90.00
#
_symmetry.space_group_name_H-M   'P 1'
#
loop_
_entity.id
_entity.type
_entity.pdbx_description
1 polymer ?
#
loop_
_entity_poly.entity_id
_entity_poly.type
_entity_poly.pdbx_seq_one_letter_code
_entity_poly.pdbx_strand_id
1 'polypeptide(L)'
;MMRRFLLVLAGALACSAGVTHGQTVVFGVGGQLSAPLGEYFRVPVYADLSGAGGAALGSFTVRVTWNPDSLYGYYQVESAGFGGTIFANTDSVYNGVIRVAGVTPSGASGLVELFRIRVQFSYYHGTSPINIEVLEASAAGTFEDLTPFVTTVDGVACPALGRWGDLDGDLRANSRDALAILSDVVGMSTVGFDIALGDVDGDGLANSRDALILLSYAVGIDIAGQRVLLVAPGACVTPEVPQLTIVPDTIDLAVNQRFRPLLTPIDGSDNPSGVNALSWFVDDPTVAAVMDERGTLVGRGEGTTTLWAALGPGVMVSTPVVVRAQRGTWWVDTEVALGQPVQLGTEEYPLAWPNRAFLAVAEGDTIRVKPGTHEFSSYWEEEDANLDDLYHGVVFIGDTLPDGTRPILRGPEGDGRVQWWAGDYGRIQDLVLQNAYFYIDGLNNLHVENVRFESTFPEQYRDAIEVQSHTIDTLSIVKSDFVDPFGTNNRYAVAVWRAATFVRLHDSQFSGWYSSAYLYDVDSLDVQRNRFEYTNVALGSWTYDQSRPYATAVVVDNVVDRARQGIWISADDLVLTDNVATGITDDGVTGENVSGRAGTGAVVSRNQVTCEASAASTYGLQAHYAPSVIEDNTVTDCHSYGIYHNYGSGAGYPLVDATLRRNTVTMRDSAAGTAARVGGRIGLLRLYGNTFRKGYYGVNFSVSLNTASGDTTGVIADSNAVSGSGYYGMYLNISTSYTGSMVGIRNNISGNRLGIYTSFNGPMSFTHGQFVGNWEYAVYSSYAFDATQNWWGDPADAIFGPVDTSSSLPSAPTDVPPLAPPAASALAVQEALGPATTSEDRLAAVHERVRKTREEHLARRERQ
;
A
#
# COMPACT_ATOMS: atom_id res chain seq x y z
N MET A 1 -47.62 41.11 18.16
CA MET A 1 -48.80 40.46 18.76
C MET A 1 -48.54 38.96 18.83
N MET A 2 -48.64 38.39 20.04
CA MET A 2 -49.01 36.99 20.39
C MET A 2 -48.52 35.84 19.48
N ARG A 3 -47.90 34.75 19.96
CA ARG A 3 -47.89 34.12 21.28
C ARG A 3 -46.74 33.09 21.29
N ARG A 4 -45.89 33.14 22.31
CA ARG A 4 -44.93 32.08 22.65
C ARG A 4 -45.70 30.85 23.14
N PHE A 5 -45.47 29.68 22.55
CA PHE A 5 -45.83 28.40 23.14
C PHE A 5 -44.57 27.79 23.76
N LEU A 6 -44.47 27.90 25.09
CA LEU A 6 -43.64 27.03 25.91
C LEU A 6 -44.29 25.64 25.88
N LEU A 7 -43.61 24.64 25.32
CA LEU A 7 -43.93 23.24 25.57
C LEU A 7 -43.05 22.76 26.74
N VAL A 8 -43.70 22.55 27.88
CA VAL A 8 -43.13 21.89 29.06
C VAL A 8 -43.11 20.39 28.76
N LEU A 9 -41.93 19.85 28.46
CA LEU A 9 -41.71 18.41 28.43
C LEU A 9 -41.18 17.99 29.81
N ALA A 10 -42.12 17.68 30.71
CA ALA A 10 -41.83 16.94 31.93
C ALA A 10 -41.61 15.46 31.56
N GLY A 11 -40.38 15.14 31.14
CA GLY A 11 -39.93 13.76 31.04
C GLY A 11 -39.54 13.27 32.43
N ALA A 12 -40.34 12.36 32.97
CA ALA A 12 -40.07 11.71 34.25
C ALA A 12 -38.67 11.11 34.28
N LEU A 13 -37.81 11.61 35.18
CA LEU A 13 -36.75 10.80 35.77
C LEU A 13 -37.43 9.68 36.56
N ALA A 14 -37.83 8.63 35.87
CA ALA A 14 -37.86 7.33 36.50
C ALA A 14 -36.40 6.96 36.73
N CYS A 15 -35.91 7.15 37.95
CA CYS A 15 -34.84 6.32 38.46
C CYS A 15 -35.36 4.89 38.36
N SER A 16 -35.11 4.23 37.23
CA SER A 16 -34.98 2.78 37.23
C SER A 16 -33.85 2.54 38.21
N ALA A 17 -34.20 2.18 39.45
CA ALA A 17 -33.35 1.33 40.24
C ALA A 17 -33.08 0.14 39.33
N GLY A 18 -31.95 0.19 38.63
CA GLY A 18 -31.45 -0.93 37.85
C GLY A 18 -31.51 -2.07 38.82
N VAL A 19 -32.30 -3.09 38.48
CA VAL A 19 -32.24 -4.36 39.17
C VAL A 19 -30.77 -4.72 39.13
N THR A 20 -30.09 -4.62 40.27
CA THR A 20 -28.75 -5.14 40.47
C THR A 20 -28.90 -6.64 40.32
N HIS A 21 -28.98 -7.12 39.08
CA HIS A 21 -28.64 -8.48 38.77
C HIS A 21 -27.24 -8.64 39.35
N GLY A 22 -27.11 -9.49 40.37
CA GLY A 22 -25.82 -9.73 41.01
C GLY A 22 -24.85 -10.16 39.91
N GLN A 23 -23.98 -9.25 39.49
CA GLN A 23 -22.90 -9.57 38.59
C GLN A 23 -21.99 -10.51 39.38
N THR A 24 -21.75 -11.68 38.83
CA THR A 24 -20.83 -12.66 39.40
C THR A 24 -19.81 -13.02 38.34
N VAL A 25 -18.54 -12.87 38.69
CA VAL A 25 -17.41 -13.33 37.90
C VAL A 25 -16.73 -14.41 38.72
N VAL A 26 -16.47 -15.58 38.14
CA VAL A 26 -15.77 -16.66 38.84
C VAL A 26 -14.38 -16.78 38.25
N PHE A 27 -13.33 -16.74 39.08
CA PHE A 27 -11.98 -17.13 38.67
C PHE A 27 -11.62 -18.44 39.34
N GLY A 28 -11.16 -19.43 38.59
CA GLY A 28 -10.98 -20.77 39.15
C GLY A 28 -9.79 -21.52 38.61
N VAL A 29 -9.38 -22.52 39.38
CA VAL A 29 -8.54 -23.61 38.89
C VAL A 29 -9.45 -24.72 38.41
N GLY A 30 -9.26 -25.16 37.18
CA GLY A 30 -10.11 -26.16 36.56
C GLY A 30 -9.55 -27.59 36.57
N GLY A 31 -10.44 -28.57 36.50
CA GLY A 31 -10.13 -29.95 36.16
C GLY A 31 -9.48 -30.84 37.22
N GLN A 32 -9.03 -31.99 36.74
CA GLN A 32 -8.40 -33.02 37.55
C GLN A 32 -6.90 -32.76 37.70
N LEU A 33 -6.52 -32.13 38.81
CA LEU A 33 -5.14 -31.73 39.09
C LEU A 33 -4.30 -32.91 39.58
N SER A 34 -4.19 -33.96 38.76
CA SER A 34 -3.45 -35.17 39.12
C SER A 34 -2.56 -35.65 37.98
N ALA A 35 -1.41 -36.21 38.34
CA ALA A 35 -0.43 -36.72 37.40
C ALA A 35 0.44 -37.81 38.05
N PRO A 36 0.93 -38.80 37.27
CA PRO A 36 1.95 -39.71 37.75
C PRO A 36 3.21 -38.96 38.21
N LEU A 37 3.93 -39.54 39.16
CA LEU A 37 5.17 -38.93 39.66
C LEU A 37 6.20 -38.80 38.53
N GLY A 38 6.82 -37.62 38.43
CA GLY A 38 7.77 -37.35 37.36
C GLY A 38 7.14 -37.00 36.00
N GLU A 39 5.80 -36.99 35.86
CA GLU A 39 5.14 -36.45 34.68
C GLU A 39 4.74 -34.98 34.87
N TYR A 40 4.81 -34.20 33.80
CA TYR A 40 4.27 -32.84 33.79
C TYR A 40 2.76 -32.87 33.60
N PHE A 41 2.06 -31.95 34.26
CA PHE A 41 0.68 -31.67 34.01
C PHE A 41 0.36 -30.19 33.89
N ARG A 42 -0.82 -29.89 33.35
CA ARG A 42 -1.31 -28.53 33.16
C ARG A 42 -2.37 -28.19 34.19
N VAL A 43 -2.18 -27.04 34.83
CA VAL A 43 -3.15 -26.42 35.74
C VAL A 43 -3.86 -25.32 34.96
N PRO A 44 -5.10 -25.54 34.49
CA PRO A 44 -5.86 -24.52 33.78
C PRO A 44 -6.37 -23.49 34.78
N VAL A 45 -6.19 -22.22 34.46
CA VAL A 45 -6.78 -21.10 35.18
C VAL A 45 -7.84 -20.48 34.27
N TYR A 46 -9.05 -20.33 34.76
CA TYR A 46 -10.18 -19.84 33.98
C TYR A 46 -10.89 -18.67 34.64
N ALA A 47 -11.68 -17.96 33.84
CA ALA A 47 -12.70 -17.04 34.31
C ALA A 47 -14.07 -17.42 33.70
N ASP A 48 -15.14 -17.40 34.48
CA ASP A 48 -16.51 -17.49 33.99
C ASP A 48 -17.22 -16.15 34.18
N LEU A 49 -17.58 -15.54 33.06
CA LEU A 49 -18.31 -14.28 32.93
C LEU A 49 -19.77 -14.48 32.51
N SER A 50 -20.28 -15.70 32.46
CA SER A 50 -21.69 -15.98 32.12
C SER A 50 -22.68 -15.24 33.03
N GLY A 51 -22.30 -15.01 34.30
CA GLY A 51 -23.04 -14.22 35.28
C GLY A 51 -22.70 -12.73 35.33
N ALA A 52 -21.81 -12.21 34.47
CA ALA A 52 -21.28 -10.84 34.57
C ALA A 52 -22.19 -9.76 33.98
N GLY A 53 -23.44 -10.09 33.63
CA GLY A 53 -24.41 -9.12 33.10
C GLY A 53 -24.05 -8.59 31.70
N GLY A 54 -23.36 -9.39 30.89
CA GLY A 54 -22.92 -9.02 29.54
C GLY A 54 -21.53 -8.35 29.49
N ALA A 55 -20.86 -8.17 30.63
CA ALA A 55 -19.46 -7.74 30.63
C ALA A 55 -18.54 -8.83 30.08
N ALA A 56 -17.50 -8.41 29.35
CA ALA A 56 -16.41 -9.26 28.87
C ALA A 56 -15.10 -8.85 29.57
N LEU A 57 -14.24 -9.80 29.92
CA LEU A 57 -12.98 -9.59 30.63
C LEU A 57 -11.95 -8.96 29.68
N GLY A 58 -11.60 -7.69 29.91
CA GLY A 58 -10.64 -6.95 29.09
C GLY A 58 -9.21 -6.99 29.63
N SER A 59 -9.04 -7.01 30.95
CA SER A 59 -7.73 -7.26 31.58
C SER A 59 -7.88 -8.04 32.86
N PHE A 60 -6.81 -8.75 33.25
CA PHE A 60 -6.70 -9.36 34.56
C PHE A 60 -5.26 -9.33 35.06
N THR A 61 -5.10 -9.39 36.38
CA THR A 61 -3.88 -9.80 37.04
C THR A 61 -4.25 -10.82 38.11
N VAL A 62 -3.73 -12.03 38.01
CA VAL A 62 -3.96 -13.11 39.00
C VAL A 62 -2.66 -13.57 39.60
N ARG A 63 -2.71 -13.94 40.87
CA ARG A 63 -1.63 -14.61 41.58
C ARG A 63 -2.07 -16.02 41.89
N VAL A 64 -1.28 -17.00 41.44
CA VAL A 64 -1.51 -18.42 41.73
C VAL A 64 -0.43 -18.90 42.70
N THR A 65 -0.85 -19.61 43.74
CA THR A 65 0.06 -20.12 44.79
C THR A 65 -0.11 -21.61 45.00
N TRP A 66 1.00 -22.32 45.28
CA TRP A 66 1.01 -23.74 45.60
C TRP A 66 2.11 -24.08 46.61
N ASN A 67 2.13 -25.33 47.09
CA ASN A 67 3.22 -25.84 47.92
C ASN A 67 4.42 -26.26 47.04
N PRO A 68 5.56 -25.52 47.06
CA PRO A 68 6.73 -25.85 46.23
C PRO A 68 7.43 -27.16 46.64
N ASP A 69 7.18 -27.68 47.84
CA ASP A 69 7.70 -28.98 48.27
C ASP A 69 6.96 -30.14 47.59
N SER A 70 5.70 -29.94 47.20
CA SER A 70 4.86 -30.98 46.55
C SER A 70 4.83 -30.84 45.03
N LEU A 71 4.82 -29.62 44.50
CA LEU A 71 4.90 -29.34 43.07
C LEU A 71 6.20 -28.62 42.75
N TYR A 72 7.04 -29.26 41.93
CA TYR A 72 8.38 -28.80 41.56
C TYR A 72 8.56 -28.94 40.05
N GLY A 73 9.01 -27.90 39.34
CA GLY A 73 9.55 -28.06 37.99
C GLY A 73 9.21 -26.94 37.01
N TYR A 74 10.01 -26.87 35.94
CA TYR A 74 9.98 -25.94 34.80
C TYR A 74 8.61 -25.30 34.51
N TYR A 75 8.52 -23.99 34.72
CA TYR A 75 7.27 -23.26 34.70
C TYR A 75 7.14 -22.50 33.40
N GLN A 76 6.37 -23.08 32.49
CA GLN A 76 5.89 -22.38 31.31
C GLN A 76 4.43 -22.01 31.54
N VAL A 77 4.11 -20.73 31.36
CA VAL A 77 2.74 -20.29 31.22
C VAL A 77 2.40 -20.35 29.74
N GLU A 78 1.41 -21.16 29.41
CA GLU A 78 0.90 -21.30 28.04
C GLU A 78 -0.35 -20.42 27.92
N SER A 79 -0.48 -19.64 26.84
CA SER A 79 -1.74 -18.96 26.56
C SER A 79 -2.82 -19.99 26.23
N ALA A 80 -4.04 -19.70 26.66
CA ALA A 80 -5.20 -20.52 26.39
C ALA A 80 -6.23 -19.72 25.57
N GLY A 81 -7.52 -19.81 25.92
CA GLY A 81 -8.63 -19.22 25.17
C GLY A 81 -8.86 -17.73 25.37
N PHE A 82 -7.99 -17.00 26.08
CA PHE A 82 -8.20 -15.57 26.39
C PHE A 82 -8.14 -14.65 25.16
N GLY A 83 -7.53 -15.08 24.05
CA GLY A 83 -7.41 -14.31 22.80
C GLY A 83 -6.45 -13.10 22.86
N GLY A 84 -6.06 -12.66 24.06
CA GLY A 84 -5.13 -11.55 24.29
C GLY A 84 -3.69 -11.95 24.60
N THR A 85 -2.84 -10.95 24.81
CA THR A 85 -1.45 -11.15 25.26
C THR A 85 -1.41 -11.44 26.76
N ILE A 86 -0.59 -12.41 27.17
CA ILE A 86 -0.37 -12.76 28.57
C ILE A 86 1.09 -12.53 28.97
N PHE A 87 1.30 -12.08 30.20
CA PHE A 87 2.61 -11.82 30.79
C PHE A 87 2.71 -12.54 32.13
N ALA A 88 3.71 -13.40 32.28
CA ALA A 88 3.97 -14.12 33.52
C ALA A 88 5.22 -13.57 34.21
N ASN A 89 5.10 -13.13 35.46
CA ASN A 89 6.25 -12.90 36.32
C ASN A 89 6.66 -14.24 36.95
N THR A 90 7.84 -14.73 36.57
CA THR A 90 8.36 -16.02 37.00
C THR A 90 9.35 -15.94 38.18
N ASP A 91 9.57 -14.78 38.77
CA ASP A 91 10.65 -14.54 39.75
C ASP A 91 10.45 -15.31 41.06
N SER A 92 9.20 -15.55 41.46
CA SER A 92 8.85 -16.20 42.73
C SER A 92 8.41 -17.65 42.58
N VAL A 93 8.60 -18.23 41.41
CA VAL A 93 7.96 -19.51 41.07
C VAL A 93 8.61 -20.67 41.83
N TYR A 94 9.90 -20.57 42.16
CA TYR A 94 10.57 -21.49 43.09
C TYR A 94 9.99 -21.47 44.51
N ASN A 95 9.29 -20.39 44.90
CA ASN A 95 8.60 -20.28 46.18
C ASN A 95 7.12 -20.68 46.08
N GLY A 96 6.71 -21.29 44.96
CA GLY A 96 5.32 -21.70 44.75
C GLY A 96 4.38 -20.54 44.44
N VAL A 97 4.86 -19.47 43.79
CA VAL A 97 4.04 -18.30 43.46
C VAL A 97 4.32 -17.84 42.03
N ILE A 98 3.26 -17.67 41.24
CA ILE A 98 3.33 -17.01 39.93
C ILE A 98 2.30 -15.88 39.86
N ARG A 99 2.64 -14.80 39.15
CA ARG A 99 1.70 -13.75 38.81
C ARG A 99 1.55 -13.69 37.30
N VAL A 100 0.32 -13.72 36.83
CA VAL A 100 0.01 -13.66 35.40
C VAL A 100 -0.92 -12.49 35.18
N ALA A 101 -0.57 -11.62 34.26
CA ALA A 101 -1.44 -10.57 33.77
C ALA A 101 -1.81 -10.86 32.32
N GLY A 102 -2.99 -10.42 31.90
CA GLY A 102 -3.44 -10.53 30.52
C GLY A 102 -4.25 -9.32 30.12
N VAL A 103 -4.18 -8.96 28.84
CA VAL A 103 -5.01 -7.90 28.25
C VAL A 103 -5.56 -8.34 26.90
N THR A 104 -6.86 -8.12 26.70
CA THR A 104 -7.58 -8.31 25.43
C THR A 104 -8.57 -7.16 25.24
N PRO A 105 -8.33 -6.23 24.30
CA PRO A 105 -9.20 -5.07 24.10
C PRO A 105 -10.64 -5.43 23.69
N SER A 106 -10.83 -6.56 22.99
CA SER A 106 -12.13 -7.09 22.55
C SER A 106 -12.94 -7.70 23.70
N GLY A 107 -12.27 -8.11 24.78
CA GLY A 107 -12.88 -8.80 25.91
C GLY A 107 -13.13 -10.29 25.66
N ALA A 108 -12.96 -11.11 26.71
CA ALA A 108 -13.39 -12.49 26.71
C ALA A 108 -14.70 -12.66 27.51
N SER A 109 -15.69 -13.35 26.96
CA SER A 109 -17.01 -13.55 27.61
C SER A 109 -17.31 -15.03 27.83
N GLY A 110 -18.30 -15.32 28.68
CA GLY A 110 -18.64 -16.68 29.06
C GLY A 110 -17.52 -17.37 29.85
N LEU A 111 -17.39 -18.68 29.70
CA LEU A 111 -16.32 -19.46 30.30
C LEU A 111 -15.07 -19.41 29.41
N VAL A 112 -14.00 -18.80 29.92
CA VAL A 112 -12.74 -18.63 29.22
C VAL A 112 -11.59 -19.22 30.03
N GLU A 113 -10.82 -20.11 29.43
CA GLU A 113 -9.53 -20.50 29.99
C GLU A 113 -8.50 -19.40 29.72
N LEU A 114 -7.97 -18.80 30.77
CA LEU A 114 -7.06 -17.66 30.68
C LEU A 114 -5.66 -18.10 30.25
N PHE A 115 -5.11 -19.07 30.97
CA PHE A 115 -3.78 -19.62 30.74
C PHE A 115 -3.64 -20.99 31.43
N ARG A 116 -2.57 -21.71 31.09
CA ARG A 116 -2.18 -22.97 31.72
C ARG A 116 -0.82 -22.84 32.38
N ILE A 117 -0.68 -23.35 33.59
CA ILE A 117 0.62 -23.50 34.25
C ILE A 117 1.08 -24.94 34.08
N ARG A 118 2.24 -25.15 33.45
CA ARG A 118 2.88 -26.47 33.40
C ARG A 118 3.65 -26.71 34.70
N VAL A 119 3.31 -27.77 35.43
CA VAL A 119 3.92 -28.16 36.71
C VAL A 119 4.18 -29.66 36.74
N GLN A 120 4.95 -30.15 37.72
CA GLN A 120 5.26 -31.56 37.92
C GLN A 120 5.25 -31.86 39.42
N PHE A 121 4.88 -33.07 39.82
CA PHE A 121 5.03 -33.48 41.22
C PHE A 121 6.50 -33.68 41.58
N SER A 122 6.91 -33.14 42.72
CA SER A 122 8.21 -33.44 43.30
C SER A 122 8.27 -34.92 43.71
N TYR A 123 9.47 -35.44 43.95
CA TYR A 123 9.64 -36.81 44.44
C TYR A 123 9.04 -37.02 45.85
N TYR A 124 8.71 -35.94 46.57
CA TYR A 124 8.08 -36.00 47.87
C TYR A 124 6.55 -36.03 47.73
N HIS A 125 5.97 -37.15 48.14
CA HIS A 125 4.53 -37.40 48.09
C HIS A 125 3.75 -36.39 48.94
N GLY A 126 2.78 -35.69 48.35
CA GLY A 126 1.87 -34.82 49.08
C GLY A 126 0.84 -34.14 48.19
N THR A 127 -0.28 -33.77 48.78
CA THR A 127 -1.28 -32.88 48.16
C THR A 127 -0.77 -31.44 48.20
N SER A 128 -1.01 -30.68 47.14
CA SER A 128 -0.68 -29.25 47.06
C SER A 128 -1.97 -28.44 46.84
N PRO A 129 -2.39 -27.55 47.76
CA PRO A 129 -3.45 -26.61 47.44
C PRO A 129 -2.96 -25.67 46.33
N ILE A 130 -3.82 -25.36 45.38
CA ILE A 130 -3.58 -24.36 44.34
C ILE A 130 -4.58 -23.23 44.57
N ASN A 131 -4.11 -22.13 45.15
CA ASN A 131 -4.99 -21.00 45.48
C ASN A 131 -4.84 -19.88 44.45
N ILE A 132 -5.96 -19.26 44.07
CA ILE A 132 -6.01 -18.11 43.17
C ILE A 132 -6.38 -16.86 43.96
N GLU A 133 -5.61 -15.79 43.75
CA GLU A 133 -5.91 -14.45 44.20
C GLU A 133 -6.01 -13.53 42.98
N VAL A 134 -7.20 -12.95 42.73
CA VAL A 134 -7.39 -11.97 41.66
C VAL A 134 -6.99 -10.60 42.20
N LEU A 135 -5.92 -10.03 41.64
CA LEU A 135 -5.39 -8.73 42.01
C LEU A 135 -6.05 -7.60 41.20
N GLU A 136 -6.46 -7.91 39.98
CA GLU A 136 -7.15 -7.00 39.07
C GLU A 136 -8.04 -7.81 38.12
N ALA A 137 -9.25 -7.33 37.86
CA ALA A 137 -10.08 -7.75 36.73
C ALA A 137 -10.84 -6.53 36.22
N SER A 138 -10.76 -6.22 34.92
CA SER A 138 -11.49 -5.08 34.34
C SER A 138 -12.26 -5.49 33.09
N ALA A 139 -13.43 -4.89 32.89
CA ALA A 139 -14.28 -5.13 31.74
C ALA A 139 -13.72 -4.45 30.47
N ALA A 140 -13.79 -5.14 29.34
CA ALA A 140 -13.42 -4.61 28.04
C ALA A 140 -14.34 -3.47 27.61
N GLY A 141 -13.76 -2.45 26.96
CA GLY A 141 -14.48 -1.27 26.46
C GLY A 141 -14.94 -0.27 27.53
N THR A 142 -15.33 -0.72 28.73
CA THR A 142 -15.83 0.15 29.81
C THR A 142 -14.80 0.42 30.91
N PHE A 143 -13.79 -0.45 31.05
CA PHE A 143 -12.84 -0.45 32.16
C PHE A 143 -13.51 -0.51 33.54
N GLU A 144 -14.72 -1.05 33.60
CA GLU A 144 -15.40 -1.31 34.87
C GLU A 144 -14.58 -2.30 35.69
N ASP A 145 -14.29 -1.97 36.94
CA ASP A 145 -13.60 -2.87 37.86
C ASP A 145 -14.52 -4.05 38.20
N LEU A 146 -14.13 -5.23 37.73
CA LEU A 146 -14.85 -6.48 37.96
C LEU A 146 -14.46 -7.14 39.29
N THR A 147 -13.37 -6.71 39.92
CA THR A 147 -12.83 -7.30 41.16
C THR A 147 -13.87 -7.40 42.29
N PRO A 148 -14.76 -6.41 42.53
CA PRO A 148 -15.81 -6.53 43.55
C PRO A 148 -16.83 -7.64 43.31
N PHE A 149 -16.94 -8.12 42.06
CA PHE A 149 -17.85 -9.18 41.64
C PHE A 149 -17.18 -10.56 41.55
N VAL A 150 -15.87 -10.63 41.81
CA VAL A 150 -15.08 -11.85 41.70
C VAL A 150 -15.34 -12.78 42.87
N THR A 151 -15.55 -14.05 42.54
CA THR A 151 -15.45 -15.19 43.45
C THR A 151 -14.33 -16.10 42.96
N THR A 152 -13.55 -16.69 43.87
CA THR A 152 -12.46 -17.58 43.50
C THR A 152 -12.79 -19.04 43.81
N VAL A 153 -12.34 -19.95 42.94
CA VAL A 153 -12.44 -21.39 43.11
C VAL A 153 -11.01 -21.96 43.13
N ASP A 154 -10.54 -22.31 44.32
CA ASP A 154 -9.24 -22.93 44.53
C ASP A 154 -9.26 -24.42 44.13
N GLY A 155 -8.09 -24.96 43.79
CA GLY A 155 -7.91 -26.37 43.45
C GLY A 155 -7.03 -27.12 44.47
N VAL A 156 -7.00 -28.45 44.38
CA VAL A 156 -6.03 -29.28 45.10
C VAL A 156 -5.42 -30.25 44.12
N ALA A 157 -4.09 -30.25 44.04
CA ALA A 157 -3.33 -31.19 43.23
C ALA A 157 -2.82 -32.37 44.07
N CYS A 158 -2.89 -33.60 43.56
CA CYS A 158 -2.29 -34.77 44.19
C CYS A 158 -1.70 -35.77 43.18
N PRO A 159 -0.68 -36.55 43.58
CA PRO A 159 -0.14 -37.61 42.74
C PRO A 159 -1.24 -38.59 42.29
N ALA A 160 -1.18 -39.00 41.03
CA ALA A 160 -2.09 -40.00 40.48
C ALA A 160 -1.88 -41.36 41.13
N LEU A 161 -2.94 -42.18 41.17
CA LEU A 161 -2.85 -43.59 41.59
C LEU A 161 -2.10 -44.43 40.54
N GLY A 162 -2.28 -44.09 39.27
CA GLY A 162 -1.75 -44.81 38.12
C GLY A 162 -2.47 -44.40 36.85
N ARG A 163 -2.67 -45.34 35.94
CA ARG A 163 -3.52 -45.17 34.75
C ARG A 163 -4.62 -46.22 34.79
N TRP A 164 -5.84 -45.81 34.46
CA TRP A 164 -6.99 -46.72 34.41
C TRP A 164 -6.71 -47.88 33.45
N GLY A 165 -6.93 -49.11 33.91
CA GLY A 165 -6.71 -50.32 33.11
C GLY A 165 -5.27 -50.86 33.06
N ASP A 166 -4.30 -50.15 33.61
CA ASP A 166 -2.91 -50.59 33.79
C ASP A 166 -2.72 -51.01 35.25
N LEU A 167 -3.05 -52.25 35.56
CA LEU A 167 -3.14 -52.72 36.95
C LEU A 167 -1.77 -53.12 37.49
N ASP A 168 -0.80 -53.45 36.64
CA ASP A 168 0.56 -53.84 37.05
C ASP A 168 1.62 -52.74 36.88
N GLY A 169 1.24 -51.58 36.35
CA GLY A 169 2.08 -50.38 36.23
C GLY A 169 3.09 -50.47 35.09
N ASP A 170 2.85 -51.32 34.09
CA ASP A 170 3.73 -51.48 32.92
C ASP A 170 3.43 -50.48 31.78
N LEU A 171 2.52 -49.53 32.02
CA LEU A 171 2.02 -48.51 31.10
C LEU A 171 1.21 -49.07 29.93
N ARG A 172 0.67 -50.28 30.06
CA ARG A 172 -0.19 -50.92 29.06
C ARG A 172 -1.45 -51.41 29.72
N ALA A 173 -2.57 -51.28 29.01
CA ALA A 173 -3.83 -51.91 29.38
C ALA A 173 -4.07 -53.07 28.40
N ASN A 174 -3.89 -54.31 28.85
CA ASN A 174 -3.90 -55.47 27.97
C ASN A 174 -4.65 -56.67 28.59
N SER A 175 -4.57 -57.84 27.94
CA SER A 175 -5.26 -59.05 28.41
C SER A 175 -4.83 -59.51 29.82
N ARG A 176 -3.62 -59.15 30.26
CA ARG A 176 -3.11 -59.47 31.61
C ARG A 176 -3.87 -58.68 32.67
N ASP A 177 -4.11 -57.40 32.44
CA ASP A 177 -4.91 -56.52 33.30
C ASP A 177 -6.35 -56.99 33.38
N ALA A 178 -6.95 -57.32 32.23
CA ALA A 178 -8.29 -57.88 32.17
C ALA A 178 -8.40 -59.19 32.96
N LEU A 179 -7.39 -60.07 32.90
CA LEU A 179 -7.36 -61.31 33.68
C LEU A 179 -7.25 -61.04 35.18
N ALA A 180 -6.52 -60.00 35.59
CA ALA A 180 -6.44 -59.60 37.00
C ALA A 180 -7.82 -59.18 37.53
N ILE A 181 -8.57 -58.38 36.77
CA ILE A 181 -9.95 -58.00 37.12
C ILE A 181 -10.83 -59.26 37.23
N LEU A 182 -10.82 -60.15 36.23
CA LEU A 182 -11.63 -61.37 36.27
C LEU A 182 -11.24 -62.30 37.44
N SER A 183 -9.96 -62.34 37.80
CA SER A 183 -9.46 -63.10 38.95
C SER A 183 -9.99 -62.52 40.26
N ASP A 184 -10.00 -61.19 40.41
CA ASP A 184 -10.56 -60.51 41.58
C ASP A 184 -12.06 -60.82 41.73
N VAL A 185 -12.81 -60.72 40.63
CA VAL A 185 -14.26 -60.99 40.58
C VAL A 185 -14.61 -62.40 41.09
N VAL A 186 -13.74 -63.39 40.85
CA VAL A 186 -13.95 -64.77 41.32
C VAL A 186 -13.26 -65.08 42.67
N GLY A 187 -12.69 -64.08 43.33
CA GLY A 187 -12.04 -64.20 44.64
C GLY A 187 -10.66 -64.87 44.60
N MET A 188 -9.98 -64.86 43.45
CA MET A 188 -8.59 -65.29 43.32
C MET A 188 -7.63 -64.18 43.74
N SER A 189 -6.41 -64.56 44.12
CA SER A 189 -5.37 -63.62 44.52
C SER A 189 -4.91 -62.76 43.34
N THR A 190 -4.90 -61.44 43.54
CA THR A 190 -4.43 -60.41 42.59
C THR A 190 -3.19 -59.69 43.11
N VAL A 191 -2.38 -60.35 43.95
CA VAL A 191 -1.13 -59.77 44.48
C VAL A 191 -0.23 -59.27 43.35
N GLY A 192 0.16 -58.00 43.45
CA GLY A 192 0.98 -57.31 42.44
C GLY A 192 0.17 -56.50 41.42
N PHE A 193 -1.17 -56.48 41.54
CA PHE A 193 -2.07 -55.66 40.73
C PHE A 193 -2.84 -54.67 41.63
N ASP A 194 -3.03 -53.44 41.19
CA ASP A 194 -3.89 -52.46 41.85
C ASP A 194 -5.30 -52.48 41.25
N ILE A 195 -6.19 -53.25 41.86
CA ILE A 195 -7.58 -53.40 41.41
C ILE A 195 -8.35 -52.06 41.46
N ALA A 196 -7.88 -51.07 42.22
CA ALA A 196 -8.49 -49.74 42.21
C ALA A 196 -8.37 -49.04 40.84
N LEU A 197 -7.45 -49.49 39.96
CA LEU A 197 -7.31 -49.00 38.58
C LEU A 197 -8.17 -49.78 37.58
N GLY A 198 -8.92 -50.79 38.03
CA GLY A 198 -9.68 -51.70 37.17
C GLY A 198 -11.04 -51.21 36.71
N ASP A 199 -11.63 -50.21 37.36
CA ASP A 199 -12.90 -49.60 36.93
C ASP A 199 -12.61 -48.68 35.72
N VAL A 200 -12.81 -49.14 34.50
CA VAL A 200 -12.52 -48.39 33.26
C VAL A 200 -13.77 -47.85 32.58
N ASP A 201 -14.96 -48.20 33.07
CA ASP A 201 -16.23 -47.62 32.63
C ASP A 201 -16.78 -46.52 33.56
N GLY A 202 -16.18 -46.37 34.75
CA GLY A 202 -16.49 -45.31 35.71
C GLY A 202 -17.72 -45.59 36.56
N ASP A 203 -18.22 -46.83 36.63
CA ASP A 203 -19.38 -47.19 37.45
C ASP A 203 -19.06 -47.38 38.95
N GLY A 204 -17.77 -47.27 39.32
CA GLY A 204 -17.27 -47.41 40.69
C GLY A 204 -16.87 -48.84 41.05
N LEU A 205 -16.95 -49.81 40.14
CA LEU A 205 -16.67 -51.23 40.38
C LEU A 205 -15.70 -51.78 39.33
N ALA A 206 -14.58 -52.38 39.75
CA ALA A 206 -13.74 -53.17 38.85
C ALA A 206 -14.33 -54.57 38.66
N ASN A 207 -15.08 -54.81 37.57
CA ASN A 207 -15.82 -56.05 37.37
C ASN A 207 -15.66 -56.65 35.96
N SER A 208 -16.42 -57.70 35.64
CA SER A 208 -16.31 -58.38 34.34
C SER A 208 -16.56 -57.48 33.12
N ARG A 209 -17.31 -56.38 33.29
CA ARG A 209 -17.58 -55.39 32.25
C ARG A 209 -16.30 -54.62 31.90
N ASP A 210 -15.55 -54.19 32.90
CA ASP A 210 -14.25 -53.55 32.72
C ASP A 210 -13.22 -54.45 32.06
N ALA A 211 -13.16 -55.71 32.49
CA ALA A 211 -12.32 -56.70 31.86
C ALA A 211 -12.66 -56.87 30.37
N LEU A 212 -13.96 -56.85 30.01
CA LEU A 212 -14.39 -56.92 28.61
C LEU A 212 -13.99 -55.65 27.84
N ILE A 213 -14.07 -54.47 28.44
CA ILE A 213 -13.60 -53.22 27.83
C ILE A 213 -12.09 -53.27 27.57
N LEU A 214 -11.30 -53.72 28.53
CA LEU A 214 -9.85 -53.89 28.36
C LEU A 214 -9.50 -54.91 27.28
N LEU A 215 -10.23 -56.03 27.20
CA LEU A 215 -10.07 -57.00 26.13
C LEU A 215 -10.47 -56.42 24.77
N SER A 216 -11.55 -55.65 24.72
CA SER A 216 -12.01 -54.97 23.50
C SER A 216 -10.94 -54.01 22.99
N TYR A 217 -10.38 -53.19 23.88
CA TYR A 217 -9.24 -52.32 23.57
C TYR A 217 -8.03 -53.12 23.08
N ALA A 218 -7.64 -54.18 23.79
CA ALA A 218 -6.47 -54.99 23.46
C ALA A 218 -6.55 -55.66 22.07
N VAL A 219 -7.76 -55.91 21.55
CA VAL A 219 -8.00 -56.47 20.21
C VAL A 219 -8.38 -55.42 19.16
N GLY A 220 -8.35 -54.13 19.50
CA GLY A 220 -8.62 -53.01 18.59
C GLY A 220 -10.10 -52.74 18.31
N ILE A 221 -11.00 -53.12 19.21
CA ILE A 221 -12.40 -52.73 19.18
C ILE A 221 -12.54 -51.34 19.84
N ASP A 222 -13.39 -50.49 19.25
CA ASP A 222 -13.71 -49.16 19.76
C ASP A 222 -14.30 -49.23 21.18
N ILE A 223 -13.79 -48.36 22.06
CA ILE A 223 -14.15 -48.24 23.47
C ILE A 223 -14.49 -46.77 23.80
N ALA A 224 -15.23 -46.11 22.92
CA ALA A 224 -15.68 -44.74 23.12
C ALA A 224 -16.32 -44.50 24.50
N GLY A 225 -15.93 -43.40 25.13
CA GLY A 225 -16.35 -42.97 26.47
C GLY A 225 -15.68 -43.68 27.63
N GLN A 226 -14.82 -44.68 27.38
CA GLN A 226 -14.14 -45.43 28.45
C GLN A 226 -12.83 -44.74 28.85
N ARG A 227 -12.43 -44.84 30.13
CA ARG A 227 -11.26 -44.12 30.66
C ARG A 227 -9.95 -44.90 30.56
N VAL A 228 -9.87 -45.94 29.73
CA VAL A 228 -8.67 -46.76 29.55
C VAL A 228 -7.42 -45.90 29.26
N LEU A 229 -6.33 -46.15 29.99
CA LEU A 229 -5.05 -45.46 29.97
C LEU A 229 -5.06 -43.96 30.32
N LEU A 230 -6.22 -43.39 30.69
CA LEU A 230 -6.27 -42.07 31.28
C LEU A 230 -5.64 -42.09 32.67
N VAL A 231 -5.12 -40.94 33.09
CA VAL A 231 -4.58 -40.76 34.44
C VAL A 231 -5.69 -41.02 35.47
N ALA A 232 -5.46 -41.95 36.39
CA ALA A 232 -6.36 -42.22 37.50
C ALA A 232 -6.06 -41.22 38.62
N PRO A 233 -6.97 -40.27 38.92
CA PRO A 233 -6.66 -39.21 39.86
C PRO A 233 -6.43 -39.77 41.26
N GLY A 234 -5.54 -39.10 42.01
CA GLY A 234 -5.33 -39.39 43.42
C GLY A 234 -6.54 -39.07 44.29
N ALA A 235 -6.45 -39.42 45.57
CA ALA A 235 -7.55 -39.30 46.55
C ALA A 235 -8.11 -37.88 46.78
N CYS A 236 -7.51 -36.85 46.19
CA CYS A 236 -7.97 -35.46 46.32
C CYS A 236 -9.01 -35.05 45.27
N VAL A 237 -9.24 -35.86 44.23
CA VAL A 237 -10.18 -35.54 43.14
C VAL A 237 -11.09 -36.73 42.86
N THR A 238 -12.35 -36.46 42.55
CA THR A 238 -13.28 -37.47 42.04
C THR A 238 -12.94 -37.81 40.58
N PRO A 239 -12.79 -39.10 40.20
CA PRO A 239 -12.59 -39.49 38.81
C PRO A 239 -13.77 -39.10 37.92
N GLU A 240 -13.48 -38.49 36.78
CA GLU A 240 -14.44 -38.00 35.80
C GLU A 240 -13.80 -38.14 34.42
N VAL A 241 -14.62 -38.42 33.42
CA VAL A 241 -14.18 -38.50 32.03
C VAL A 241 -14.37 -37.11 31.43
N PRO A 242 -13.29 -36.40 31.06
CA PRO A 242 -13.44 -35.08 30.46
C PRO A 242 -14.12 -35.19 29.09
N GLN A 243 -15.02 -34.26 28.80
CA GLN A 243 -15.54 -34.06 27.46
C GLN A 243 -14.57 -33.16 26.68
N LEU A 244 -14.41 -33.45 25.39
CA LEU A 244 -13.51 -32.70 24.52
C LEU A 244 -14.31 -31.98 23.45
N THR A 245 -13.97 -30.73 23.20
CA THR A 245 -14.48 -29.94 22.08
C THR A 245 -13.32 -29.35 21.28
N ILE A 246 -13.42 -29.40 19.95
CA ILE A 246 -12.46 -28.76 19.04
C ILE A 246 -13.16 -27.58 18.38
N VAL A 247 -12.54 -26.41 18.42
CA VAL A 247 -12.97 -25.24 17.66
C VAL A 247 -11.94 -24.95 16.56
N PRO A 248 -12.38 -24.82 15.29
CA PRO A 248 -13.78 -24.93 14.82
C PRO A 248 -14.26 -26.37 14.60
N ASP A 249 -15.57 -26.53 14.49
CA ASP A 249 -16.26 -27.79 14.16
C ASP A 249 -15.95 -28.29 12.73
N THR A 250 -15.33 -27.45 11.89
CA THR A 250 -14.75 -27.83 10.60
C THR A 250 -13.56 -26.95 10.31
N ILE A 251 -12.41 -27.57 10.04
CA ILE A 251 -11.16 -26.86 9.74
C ILE A 251 -11.03 -26.75 8.22
N ASP A 252 -11.29 -25.57 7.68
CA ASP A 252 -11.14 -25.27 6.24
C ASP A 252 -9.78 -24.59 6.02
N LEU A 253 -8.85 -25.26 5.32
CA LEU A 253 -7.48 -24.79 5.03
C LEU A 253 -7.24 -24.63 3.53
N ALA A 254 -6.29 -23.78 3.18
CA ALA A 254 -5.59 -23.85 1.89
C ALA A 254 -4.34 -24.74 1.99
N VAL A 255 -3.83 -25.23 0.85
CA VAL A 255 -2.52 -25.89 0.80
C VAL A 255 -1.45 -24.96 1.38
N ASN A 256 -0.52 -25.52 2.17
CA ASN A 256 0.53 -24.83 2.93
C ASN A 256 0.05 -23.92 4.07
N GLN A 257 -1.26 -23.70 4.23
CA GLN A 257 -1.78 -22.97 5.39
C GLN A 257 -1.48 -23.75 6.67
N ARG A 258 -0.92 -23.04 7.66
CA ARG A 258 -0.79 -23.54 9.02
C ARG A 258 -1.96 -23.06 9.87
N PHE A 259 -2.46 -23.92 10.74
CA PHE A 259 -3.55 -23.60 11.63
C PHE A 259 -3.45 -24.38 12.93
N ARG A 260 -3.74 -23.74 14.06
CA ARG A 260 -3.80 -24.41 15.35
C ARG A 260 -5.23 -24.37 15.88
N PRO A 261 -5.94 -25.51 15.93
CA PRO A 261 -7.27 -25.56 16.51
C PRO A 261 -7.21 -25.33 18.03
N LEU A 262 -8.30 -24.80 18.58
CA LEU A 262 -8.47 -24.73 20.02
C LEU A 262 -9.14 -26.02 20.51
N LEU A 263 -8.47 -26.74 21.40
CA LEU A 263 -9.08 -27.86 22.14
C LEU A 263 -9.46 -27.39 23.54
N THR A 264 -10.74 -27.50 23.86
CA THR A 264 -11.28 -27.20 25.20
C THR A 264 -11.79 -28.49 25.84
N PRO A 265 -11.00 -29.07 26.76
CA PRO A 265 -11.49 -30.11 27.66
C PRO A 265 -12.37 -29.50 28.75
N ILE A 266 -13.52 -30.10 29.05
CA ILE A 266 -14.38 -29.74 30.18
C ILE A 266 -14.67 -30.97 31.05
N ASP A 267 -14.83 -30.77 32.35
CA ASP A 267 -15.23 -31.83 33.28
C ASP A 267 -16.75 -32.07 33.27
N GLY A 268 -17.25 -32.99 34.10
CA GLY A 268 -18.68 -33.31 34.18
C GLY A 268 -19.55 -32.17 34.75
N SER A 269 -18.91 -31.09 35.21
CA SER A 269 -19.53 -29.87 35.73
C SER A 269 -19.34 -28.67 34.79
N ASP A 270 -18.96 -28.90 33.53
CA ASP A 270 -18.69 -27.90 32.49
C ASP A 270 -17.51 -26.95 32.81
N ASN A 271 -16.64 -27.26 33.79
CA ASN A 271 -15.46 -26.43 34.05
C ASN A 271 -14.29 -26.84 33.14
N PRO A 272 -13.39 -25.92 32.75
CA PRO A 272 -12.22 -26.26 31.93
C PRO A 272 -11.35 -27.28 32.66
N SER A 273 -10.94 -28.35 32.00
CA SER A 273 -10.16 -29.41 32.65
C SER A 273 -8.69 -29.41 32.23
N GLY A 274 -7.79 -29.59 33.19
CA GLY A 274 -6.39 -29.87 32.88
C GLY A 274 -6.30 -31.23 32.19
N VAL A 275 -5.63 -31.30 31.04
CA VAL A 275 -5.42 -32.56 30.34
C VAL A 275 -3.95 -32.80 30.05
N ASN A 276 -3.55 -34.04 30.29
CA ASN A 276 -2.20 -34.57 30.10
C ASN A 276 -2.24 -35.64 29.02
N ALA A 277 -1.08 -35.91 28.40
CA ALA A 277 -0.94 -36.92 27.35
C ALA A 277 -1.86 -36.73 26.13
N LEU A 278 -2.22 -35.48 25.82
CA LEU A 278 -2.93 -35.15 24.59
C LEU A 278 -2.09 -35.54 23.37
N SER A 279 -2.69 -36.30 22.47
CA SER A 279 -2.13 -36.69 21.19
C SER A 279 -3.01 -36.21 20.04
N TRP A 280 -2.35 -35.85 18.93
CA TRP A 280 -3.01 -35.35 17.73
C TRP A 280 -2.58 -36.20 16.54
N PHE A 281 -3.54 -36.60 15.71
CA PHE A 281 -3.26 -37.31 14.47
C PHE A 281 -4.34 -37.03 13.42
N VAL A 282 -4.04 -37.36 12.17
CA VAL A 282 -4.97 -37.23 11.03
C VAL A 282 -5.10 -38.57 10.34
N ASP A 283 -6.29 -38.88 9.80
CA ASP A 283 -6.55 -40.15 9.10
C ASP A 283 -5.71 -40.27 7.82
N ASP A 284 -5.65 -39.19 7.03
CA ASP A 284 -4.87 -39.10 5.80
C ASP A 284 -3.77 -38.01 5.90
N PRO A 285 -2.49 -38.40 6.09
CA PRO A 285 -1.36 -37.48 6.21
C PRO A 285 -0.90 -36.87 4.87
N THR A 286 -1.53 -37.25 3.75
CA THR A 286 -1.29 -36.68 2.42
C THR A 286 -2.15 -35.44 2.16
N VAL A 287 -3.31 -35.34 2.83
CA VAL A 287 -4.22 -34.19 2.76
C VAL A 287 -3.81 -33.10 3.76
N ALA A 288 -3.57 -33.46 5.03
CA ALA A 288 -3.09 -32.55 6.06
C ALA A 288 -2.06 -33.25 6.95
N ALA A 289 -1.31 -32.54 7.79
CA ALA A 289 -0.45 -33.18 8.79
C ALA A 289 -0.35 -32.36 10.07
N VAL A 290 -0.21 -33.07 11.19
CA VAL A 290 0.12 -32.48 12.49
C VAL A 290 1.63 -32.23 12.56
N MET A 291 2.03 -31.01 12.88
CA MET A 291 3.43 -30.56 12.92
C MET A 291 4.07 -30.67 14.30
N ASP A 292 3.29 -30.59 15.37
CA ASP A 292 3.78 -30.54 16.74
C ASP A 292 2.82 -31.19 17.74
N GLU A 293 3.26 -31.33 19.00
CA GLU A 293 2.46 -31.86 20.12
C GLU A 293 1.27 -30.96 20.52
N ARG A 294 1.22 -29.73 19.97
CA ARG A 294 0.18 -28.74 20.27
C ARG A 294 -1.00 -28.82 19.30
N GLY A 295 -0.92 -29.69 18.29
CA GLY A 295 -1.96 -29.90 17.30
C GLY A 295 -1.90 -28.95 16.11
N THR A 296 -0.78 -28.25 15.89
CA THR A 296 -0.63 -27.37 14.72
C THR A 296 -0.73 -28.19 13.45
N LEU A 297 -1.72 -27.89 12.62
CA LEU A 297 -1.97 -28.51 11.32
C LEU A 297 -1.30 -27.73 10.19
N VAL A 298 -0.92 -28.46 9.14
CA VAL A 298 -0.58 -27.89 7.83
C VAL A 298 -1.36 -28.60 6.72
N GLY A 299 -1.99 -27.85 5.82
CA GLY A 299 -2.58 -28.38 4.61
C GLY A 299 -1.50 -28.84 3.62
N ARG A 300 -1.59 -30.07 3.09
CA ARG A 300 -0.57 -30.67 2.20
C ARG A 300 -1.07 -30.90 0.78
N GLY A 301 -2.31 -31.33 0.64
CA GLY A 301 -2.92 -31.63 -0.65
C GLY A 301 -4.43 -31.41 -0.60
N GLU A 302 -5.02 -31.09 -1.74
CA GLU A 302 -6.48 -30.91 -1.84
C GLU A 302 -7.21 -32.20 -1.43
N GLY A 303 -8.23 -32.07 -0.58
CA GLY A 303 -9.03 -33.21 -0.13
C GLY A 303 -9.75 -32.96 1.18
N THR A 304 -10.26 -34.04 1.77
CA THR A 304 -10.87 -34.02 3.10
C THR A 304 -10.29 -35.16 3.92
N THR A 305 -9.90 -34.86 5.15
CA THR A 305 -9.41 -35.81 6.15
C THR A 305 -10.06 -35.49 7.49
N THR A 306 -9.75 -36.26 8.52
CA THR A 306 -10.27 -36.04 9.87
C THR A 306 -9.10 -35.81 10.81
N LEU A 307 -9.18 -34.74 11.61
CA LEU A 307 -8.28 -34.51 12.73
C LEU A 307 -8.86 -35.19 13.96
N TRP A 308 -8.02 -35.92 14.69
CA TRP A 308 -8.32 -36.51 15.98
C TRP A 308 -7.47 -35.88 17.07
N ALA A 309 -8.12 -35.52 18.17
CA ALA A 309 -7.49 -35.19 19.44
C ALA A 309 -7.86 -36.27 20.45
N ALA A 310 -6.86 -36.92 21.05
CA ALA A 310 -7.07 -38.05 21.95
C ALA A 310 -6.28 -37.88 23.25
N LEU A 311 -6.97 -38.01 24.38
CA LEU A 311 -6.33 -38.16 25.70
C LEU A 311 -5.96 -39.60 26.01
N GLY A 312 -6.71 -40.53 25.40
CA GLY A 312 -6.51 -41.96 25.48
C GLY A 312 -7.47 -42.66 24.53
N PRO A 313 -7.38 -43.99 24.42
CA PRO A 313 -8.11 -44.77 23.42
C PRO A 313 -9.63 -44.64 23.46
N GLY A 314 -10.22 -44.36 24.63
CA GLY A 314 -11.67 -44.19 24.78
C GLY A 314 -12.15 -42.73 24.85
N VAL A 315 -11.23 -41.76 24.92
CA VAL A 315 -11.57 -40.32 25.04
C VAL A 315 -10.90 -39.55 23.91
N MET A 316 -11.64 -39.46 22.81
CA MET A 316 -11.21 -38.80 21.59
C MET A 316 -12.33 -37.92 21.05
N VAL A 317 -11.96 -36.85 20.37
CA VAL A 317 -12.86 -36.00 19.58
C VAL A 317 -12.25 -35.82 18.20
N SER A 318 -13.11 -35.65 17.21
CA SER A 318 -12.67 -35.37 15.85
C SER A 318 -13.37 -34.18 15.24
N THR A 319 -12.70 -33.58 14.26
CA THR A 319 -13.25 -32.53 13.41
C THR A 319 -12.81 -32.78 11.96
N PRO A 320 -13.69 -32.59 10.96
CA PRO A 320 -13.30 -32.67 9.57
C PRO A 320 -12.29 -31.56 9.22
N VAL A 321 -11.28 -31.92 8.44
CA VAL A 321 -10.30 -31.01 7.85
C VAL A 321 -10.49 -31.02 6.33
N VAL A 322 -10.90 -29.89 5.78
CA VAL A 322 -11.02 -29.68 4.33
C VAL A 322 -9.84 -28.86 3.88
N VAL A 323 -9.03 -29.39 2.96
CA VAL A 323 -7.90 -28.66 2.36
C VAL A 323 -8.25 -28.36 0.91
N ARG A 324 -8.21 -27.08 0.54
CA ARG A 324 -8.50 -26.59 -0.80
C ARG A 324 -7.20 -26.29 -1.54
N ALA A 325 -7.17 -26.55 -2.85
CA ALA A 325 -6.04 -26.13 -3.69
C ALA A 325 -5.84 -24.60 -3.67
N GLN A 326 -6.95 -23.84 -3.70
CA GLN A 326 -6.98 -22.41 -3.46
C GLN A 326 -8.24 -22.02 -2.67
N ARG A 327 -8.19 -20.92 -1.92
CA ARG A 327 -9.36 -20.42 -1.19
C ARG A 327 -10.20 -19.44 -2.03
N GLY A 328 -9.59 -18.70 -2.94
CA GLY A 328 -10.24 -17.65 -3.73
C GLY A 328 -10.46 -16.35 -2.93
N THR A 329 -10.90 -16.43 -1.68
CA THR A 329 -11.10 -15.24 -0.82
C THR A 329 -10.66 -15.46 0.62
N TRP A 330 -9.84 -14.55 1.12
CA TRP A 330 -9.33 -14.45 2.48
C TRP A 330 -9.98 -13.25 3.16
N TRP A 331 -10.65 -13.46 4.28
CA TRP A 331 -11.36 -12.39 4.99
C TRP A 331 -10.50 -11.79 6.09
N VAL A 332 -10.45 -10.46 6.14
CA VAL A 332 -9.80 -9.69 7.20
C VAL A 332 -10.85 -8.84 7.90
N ASP A 333 -10.98 -9.06 9.21
CA ASP A 333 -11.88 -8.31 10.10
C ASP A 333 -11.27 -8.31 11.50
N THR A 334 -10.55 -7.25 11.85
CA THR A 334 -9.81 -7.17 13.11
C THR A 334 -10.74 -7.20 14.33
N GLU A 335 -11.90 -6.56 14.26
CA GLU A 335 -12.83 -6.49 15.38
C GLU A 335 -13.39 -7.88 15.70
N VAL A 336 -13.87 -8.59 14.68
CA VAL A 336 -14.38 -9.95 14.84
C VAL A 336 -13.25 -10.91 15.20
N ALA A 337 -12.15 -10.91 14.46
CA ALA A 337 -11.07 -11.89 14.63
C ALA A 337 -10.36 -11.82 15.99
N LEU A 338 -10.29 -10.65 16.64
CA LEU A 338 -9.75 -10.50 17.99
C LEU A 338 -10.73 -10.96 19.08
N GLY A 339 -12.02 -11.08 18.77
CA GLY A 339 -13.03 -11.67 19.67
C GLY A 339 -13.19 -13.19 19.48
N GLN A 340 -12.60 -13.77 18.43
CA GLN A 340 -12.69 -15.19 18.13
C GLN A 340 -11.52 -15.98 18.73
N PRO A 341 -11.75 -17.24 19.15
CA PRO A 341 -10.69 -18.10 19.70
C PRO A 341 -9.68 -18.56 18.64
N VAL A 342 -10.02 -18.46 17.35
CA VAL A 342 -9.24 -18.97 16.21
C VAL A 342 -9.40 -18.05 15.01
N GLN A 343 -8.43 -18.10 14.09
CA GLN A 343 -8.43 -17.33 12.84
C GLN A 343 -8.02 -18.24 11.68
N LEU A 344 -8.90 -18.38 10.68
CA LEU A 344 -8.67 -19.23 9.50
C LEU A 344 -8.60 -18.44 8.19
N GLY A 345 -9.08 -17.19 8.18
CA GLY A 345 -9.31 -16.41 6.97
C GLY A 345 -10.57 -16.80 6.20
N THR A 346 -11.47 -17.56 6.82
CA THR A 346 -12.84 -17.74 6.35
C THR A 346 -13.70 -16.54 6.77
N GLU A 347 -14.91 -16.42 6.23
CA GLU A 347 -15.82 -15.34 6.64
C GLU A 347 -16.26 -15.48 8.10
N GLU A 348 -16.42 -16.72 8.58
CA GLU A 348 -16.78 -17.03 9.96
C GLU A 348 -15.60 -16.83 10.94
N TYR A 349 -14.38 -17.14 10.52
CA TYR A 349 -13.16 -17.00 11.31
C TYR A 349 -12.15 -16.13 10.55
N PRO A 350 -12.41 -14.81 10.43
CA PRO A 350 -11.56 -13.91 9.67
C PRO A 350 -10.17 -13.76 10.31
N LEU A 351 -9.22 -13.24 9.54
CA LEU A 351 -7.90 -12.88 10.04
C LEU A 351 -7.96 -11.51 10.70
N ALA A 352 -7.21 -11.34 11.80
CA ALA A 352 -7.08 -10.03 12.44
C ALA A 352 -6.17 -9.07 11.64
N TRP A 353 -5.25 -9.60 10.84
CA TRP A 353 -4.28 -8.82 10.06
C TRP A 353 -4.15 -9.40 8.64
N PRO A 354 -4.02 -8.56 7.60
CA PRO A 354 -3.90 -9.04 6.22
C PRO A 354 -2.70 -9.94 5.95
N ASN A 355 -1.55 -9.64 6.56
CA ASN A 355 -0.29 -10.35 6.30
C ASN A 355 -0.31 -11.83 6.77
N ARG A 356 -1.23 -12.20 7.67
CA ARG A 356 -1.45 -13.62 8.01
C ARG A 356 -1.92 -14.48 6.83
N ALA A 357 -2.46 -13.88 5.77
CA ALA A 357 -2.84 -14.61 4.56
C ALA A 357 -1.63 -14.87 3.63
N PHE A 358 -0.55 -14.10 3.72
CA PHE A 358 0.45 -13.98 2.63
C PHE A 358 1.19 -15.30 2.34
N LEU A 359 1.43 -16.12 3.35
CA LEU A 359 2.06 -17.44 3.18
C LEU A 359 1.13 -18.51 2.60
N ALA A 360 -0.18 -18.26 2.57
CA ALA A 360 -1.19 -19.24 2.19
C ALA A 360 -2.01 -18.85 0.94
N VAL A 361 -1.94 -17.59 0.51
CA VAL A 361 -2.58 -17.12 -0.73
C VAL A 361 -1.94 -17.77 -1.96
N ALA A 362 -2.77 -18.03 -2.96
CA ALA A 362 -2.34 -18.45 -4.30
C ALA A 362 -2.52 -17.32 -5.33
N GLU A 363 -1.95 -17.49 -6.51
CA GLU A 363 -2.15 -16.57 -7.64
C GLU A 363 -3.64 -16.38 -7.94
N GLY A 364 -4.10 -15.13 -7.97
CA GLY A 364 -5.49 -14.76 -8.23
C GLY A 364 -6.41 -14.79 -7.00
N ASP A 365 -5.92 -15.15 -5.81
CA ASP A 365 -6.70 -15.04 -4.58
C ASP A 365 -7.02 -13.56 -4.25
N THR A 366 -8.13 -13.35 -3.55
CA THR A 366 -8.55 -12.04 -3.05
C THR A 366 -8.40 -11.96 -1.53
N ILE A 367 -7.74 -10.93 -1.03
CA ILE A 367 -7.76 -10.52 0.38
C ILE A 367 -8.82 -9.43 0.51
N ARG A 368 -9.93 -9.77 1.16
CA ARG A 368 -11.10 -8.90 1.32
C ARG A 368 -11.13 -8.34 2.73
N VAL A 369 -11.05 -7.01 2.83
CA VAL A 369 -10.93 -6.28 4.10
C VAL A 369 -12.28 -5.68 4.45
N LYS A 370 -12.82 -6.04 5.62
CA LYS A 370 -14.08 -5.48 6.15
C LYS A 370 -13.92 -3.99 6.48
N PRO A 371 -15.02 -3.22 6.59
CA PRO A 371 -14.93 -1.83 7.04
C PRO A 371 -14.32 -1.74 8.45
N GLY A 372 -13.41 -0.80 8.67
CA GLY A 372 -12.74 -0.63 9.96
C GLY A 372 -11.30 -0.17 9.80
N THR A 373 -10.56 -0.14 10.91
CA THR A 373 -9.10 0.06 10.92
C THR A 373 -8.44 -1.26 11.24
N HIS A 374 -7.53 -1.68 10.36
CA HIS A 374 -6.80 -2.94 10.46
C HIS A 374 -5.31 -2.63 10.45
N GLU A 375 -4.58 -3.14 11.43
CA GLU A 375 -3.13 -3.00 11.41
C GLU A 375 -2.50 -3.97 10.40
N PHE A 376 -1.34 -3.60 9.86
CA PHE A 376 -0.35 -4.60 9.49
C PHE A 376 0.36 -5.04 10.78
N SER A 377 0.51 -6.34 10.98
CA SER A 377 1.28 -6.83 12.13
C SER A 377 2.70 -6.28 12.05
N SER A 378 3.07 -5.46 13.04
CA SER A 378 4.41 -4.87 13.17
C SER A 378 5.45 -5.80 13.76
N TYR A 379 5.01 -7.00 14.15
CA TYR A 379 5.72 -7.79 15.13
C TYR A 379 6.60 -8.79 14.40
N TRP A 380 7.88 -8.43 14.30
CA TRP A 380 9.02 -9.32 14.12
C TRP A 380 9.15 -10.31 15.31
N GLU A 381 8.06 -10.95 15.75
CA GLU A 381 8.22 -12.10 16.64
C GLU A 381 9.11 -13.09 15.88
N GLU A 382 10.24 -13.46 16.50
CA GLU A 382 11.38 -14.14 15.87
C GLU A 382 11.03 -15.44 15.13
N GLU A 383 9.82 -15.98 15.30
CA GLU A 383 9.40 -17.23 14.66
C GLU A 383 8.99 -17.08 13.19
N ASP A 384 8.57 -15.92 12.69
CA ASP A 384 7.99 -15.82 11.33
C ASP A 384 8.39 -14.56 10.53
N ALA A 385 9.69 -14.30 10.40
CA ALA A 385 10.25 -13.16 9.64
C ALA A 385 9.87 -13.11 8.13
N ASN A 386 9.11 -14.07 7.61
CA ASN A 386 8.68 -14.16 6.21
C ASN A 386 7.19 -13.82 6.01
N LEU A 387 6.45 -13.38 7.04
CA LEU A 387 5.00 -13.14 6.92
C LEU A 387 4.61 -11.91 6.08
N ASP A 388 5.54 -10.99 5.80
CA ASP A 388 5.25 -9.73 5.11
C ASP A 388 5.40 -9.80 3.58
N ASP A 389 5.76 -10.98 3.08
CA ASP A 389 6.15 -11.20 1.69
C ASP A 389 5.07 -11.94 0.91
N LEU A 390 4.64 -11.34 -0.20
CA LEU A 390 3.78 -11.94 -1.21
C LEU A 390 4.63 -12.52 -2.35
N TYR A 391 4.46 -13.81 -2.59
CA TYR A 391 5.10 -14.54 -3.70
C TYR A 391 4.13 -14.80 -4.86
N HIS A 392 2.92 -14.25 -4.78
CA HIS A 392 1.84 -14.43 -5.74
C HIS A 392 1.11 -13.12 -6.00
N GLY A 393 0.60 -12.97 -7.22
CA GLY A 393 -0.30 -11.89 -7.59
C GLY A 393 -1.67 -12.08 -6.92
N VAL A 394 -2.09 -11.11 -6.12
CA VAL A 394 -3.33 -11.16 -5.35
C VAL A 394 -4.11 -9.86 -5.46
N VAL A 395 -5.41 -9.93 -5.16
CA VAL A 395 -6.32 -8.78 -5.15
C VAL A 395 -6.58 -8.35 -3.71
N PHE A 396 -6.15 -7.14 -3.33
CA PHE A 396 -6.59 -6.47 -2.11
C PHE A 396 -7.82 -5.63 -2.42
N ILE A 397 -8.94 -5.91 -1.75
CA ILE A 397 -10.17 -5.13 -1.92
C ILE A 397 -10.81 -4.79 -0.57
N GLY A 398 -11.18 -3.53 -0.40
CA GLY A 398 -11.95 -3.08 0.75
C GLY A 398 -13.47 -3.17 0.54
N ASP A 399 -14.19 -3.66 1.55
CA ASP A 399 -15.63 -3.54 1.62
C ASP A 399 -15.99 -2.08 1.93
N THR A 400 -16.33 -1.31 0.87
CA THR A 400 -16.73 0.08 1.01
C THR A 400 -18.18 0.17 1.49
N LEU A 401 -18.42 0.96 2.54
CA LEU A 401 -19.76 1.24 3.06
C LEU A 401 -20.56 2.13 2.09
N PRO A 402 -21.91 2.14 2.19
CA PRO A 402 -22.74 2.98 1.32
C PRO A 402 -22.46 4.49 1.38
N ASP A 403 -21.84 4.96 2.46
CA ASP A 403 -21.41 6.36 2.63
C ASP A 403 -20.04 6.67 1.98
N GLY A 404 -19.39 5.66 1.39
CA GLY A 404 -18.05 5.76 0.79
C GLY A 404 -16.90 5.54 1.76
N THR A 405 -17.17 5.23 3.03
CA THR A 405 -16.14 4.86 4.00
C THR A 405 -15.46 3.56 3.56
N ARG A 406 -14.15 3.64 3.36
CA ARG A 406 -13.27 2.52 3.00
C ARG A 406 -12.57 1.97 4.25
N PRO A 407 -12.16 0.69 4.28
CA PRO A 407 -11.27 0.20 5.32
C PRO A 407 -9.94 0.94 5.32
N ILE A 408 -9.36 1.12 6.50
CA ILE A 408 -8.03 1.67 6.71
C ILE A 408 -7.08 0.52 7.01
N LEU A 409 -6.10 0.27 6.16
CA LEU A 409 -4.94 -0.55 6.50
C LEU A 409 -3.85 0.37 7.04
N ARG A 410 -3.55 0.24 8.32
CA ARG A 410 -2.59 1.07 9.02
C ARG A 410 -1.27 0.32 9.18
N GLY A 411 -0.20 0.91 8.69
CA GLY A 411 1.15 0.46 8.99
C GLY A 411 1.56 0.88 10.41
N PRO A 412 2.33 0.05 11.14
CA PRO A 412 3.01 0.51 12.34
C PRO A 412 3.95 1.68 12.01
N GLU A 413 4.37 2.42 13.04
CA GLU A 413 5.25 3.58 12.90
C GLU A 413 6.56 3.22 12.16
N GLY A 414 6.55 3.27 10.83
CA GLY A 414 7.72 3.15 9.95
C GLY A 414 8.02 1.88 9.23
N ASP A 415 7.14 0.88 9.28
CA ASP A 415 7.44 -0.39 8.62
C ASP A 415 6.21 -1.13 8.08
N GLY A 416 5.09 -0.45 7.88
CA GLY A 416 3.93 -1.04 7.19
C GLY A 416 4.21 -1.28 5.71
N ARG A 417 4.97 -2.32 5.37
CA ARG A 417 5.26 -2.67 3.98
C ARG A 417 4.46 -3.90 3.57
N VAL A 418 3.89 -3.85 2.38
CA VAL A 418 3.45 -5.05 1.67
C VAL A 418 4.41 -5.26 0.51
N GLN A 419 5.12 -6.38 0.56
CA GLN A 419 6.21 -6.65 -0.36
C GLN A 419 5.81 -7.74 -1.36
N TRP A 420 5.80 -7.43 -2.66
CA TRP A 420 5.59 -8.41 -3.73
C TRP A 420 6.93 -8.85 -4.34
N TRP A 421 7.33 -10.08 -4.07
CA TRP A 421 8.53 -10.71 -4.67
C TRP A 421 8.25 -11.46 -5.97
N ALA A 422 7.00 -11.81 -6.22
CA ALA A 422 6.58 -12.51 -7.44
C ALA A 422 5.06 -12.33 -7.67
N GLY A 423 4.61 -12.60 -8.90
CA GLY A 423 3.19 -12.65 -9.26
C GLY A 423 2.92 -12.14 -10.67
N ASP A 424 1.83 -12.61 -11.28
CA ASP A 424 1.44 -12.14 -12.62
C ASP A 424 0.56 -10.89 -12.55
N TYR A 425 -0.36 -10.85 -11.59
CA TYR A 425 -1.32 -9.75 -11.46
C TYR A 425 -1.67 -9.40 -10.01
N GLY A 426 -1.41 -8.16 -9.62
CA GLY A 426 -1.85 -7.59 -8.36
C GLY A 426 -2.88 -6.50 -8.58
N ARG A 427 -3.87 -6.41 -7.68
CA ARG A 427 -4.83 -5.31 -7.65
C ARG A 427 -5.00 -4.79 -6.23
N ILE A 428 -5.09 -3.47 -6.10
CA ILE A 428 -5.44 -2.81 -4.84
C ILE A 428 -6.63 -1.90 -5.13
N GLN A 429 -7.73 -2.10 -4.40
CA GLN A 429 -8.97 -1.39 -4.67
C GLN A 429 -9.71 -1.03 -3.39
N ASP A 430 -10.32 0.16 -3.36
CA ASP A 430 -11.31 0.55 -2.35
C ASP A 430 -10.75 0.57 -0.90
N LEU A 431 -9.52 1.05 -0.72
CA LEU A 431 -8.80 1.07 0.56
C LEU A 431 -8.24 2.46 0.91
N VAL A 432 -8.02 2.69 2.20
CA VAL A 432 -7.11 3.73 2.71
C VAL A 432 -5.88 3.05 3.28
N LEU A 433 -4.71 3.52 2.89
CA LEU A 433 -3.40 3.02 3.31
C LEU A 433 -2.75 4.12 4.14
N GLN A 434 -2.78 3.95 5.46
CA GLN A 434 -2.27 4.93 6.40
C GLN A 434 -0.91 4.46 6.91
N ASN A 435 0.17 5.16 6.55
CA ASN A 435 1.55 4.75 6.84
C ASN A 435 1.91 3.36 6.33
N ALA A 436 1.16 2.88 5.35
CA ALA A 436 1.41 1.64 4.66
C ALA A 436 1.85 1.92 3.22
N TYR A 437 2.76 1.13 2.71
CA TYR A 437 3.27 1.28 1.36
C TYR A 437 3.54 -0.06 0.68
N PHE A 438 3.61 -0.03 -0.65
CA PHE A 438 3.81 -1.21 -1.47
C PHE A 438 5.18 -1.22 -2.09
N TYR A 439 5.92 -2.29 -1.83
CA TYR A 439 7.23 -2.54 -2.43
C TYR A 439 7.10 -3.69 -3.43
N ILE A 440 7.48 -3.43 -4.67
CA ILE A 440 7.26 -4.34 -5.80
C ILE A 440 8.60 -4.71 -6.39
N ASP A 441 8.93 -5.99 -6.28
CA ASP A 441 10.15 -6.56 -6.81
C ASP A 441 9.94 -7.86 -7.60
N GLY A 442 8.73 -8.21 -7.99
CA GLY A 442 8.54 -9.32 -8.93
C GLY A 442 7.13 -9.47 -9.48
N LEU A 443 6.31 -8.44 -9.35
CA LEU A 443 4.95 -8.42 -9.89
C LEU A 443 4.97 -7.92 -11.34
N ASN A 444 4.38 -8.67 -12.26
CA ASN A 444 4.30 -8.27 -13.67
C ASN A 444 3.31 -7.13 -13.91
N ASN A 445 2.14 -7.16 -13.27
CA ASN A 445 1.10 -6.15 -13.47
C ASN A 445 0.51 -5.69 -12.15
N LEU A 446 0.45 -4.39 -11.91
CA LEU A 446 -0.24 -3.79 -10.77
C LEU A 446 -1.34 -2.84 -11.24
N HIS A 447 -2.54 -3.02 -10.70
CA HIS A 447 -3.66 -2.10 -10.85
C HIS A 447 -4.10 -1.53 -9.51
N VAL A 448 -4.10 -0.20 -9.38
CA VAL A 448 -4.51 0.54 -8.19
C VAL A 448 -5.69 1.41 -8.56
N GLU A 449 -6.83 1.22 -7.89
CA GLU A 449 -8.07 1.93 -8.20
C GLU A 449 -8.80 2.37 -6.93
N ASN A 450 -9.19 3.65 -6.86
CA ASN A 450 -9.94 4.18 -5.71
C ASN A 450 -9.25 3.91 -4.36
N VAL A 451 -7.94 4.13 -4.31
CA VAL A 451 -7.10 3.97 -3.11
C VAL A 451 -6.64 5.33 -2.61
N ARG A 452 -6.58 5.52 -1.28
CA ARG A 452 -5.97 6.70 -0.67
C ARG A 452 -4.73 6.31 0.11
N PHE A 453 -3.57 6.82 -0.28
CA PHE A 453 -2.32 6.71 0.45
C PHE A 453 -2.14 7.95 1.31
N GLU A 454 -1.94 7.77 2.61
CA GLU A 454 -1.71 8.88 3.53
C GLU A 454 -0.53 8.61 4.47
N SER A 455 0.36 9.59 4.57
CA SER A 455 1.46 9.58 5.53
C SER A 455 1.11 10.47 6.73
N THR A 456 1.28 9.93 7.94
CA THR A 456 1.15 10.67 9.20
C THR A 456 2.48 10.81 9.93
N PHE A 457 3.60 10.34 9.34
CA PHE A 457 4.93 10.43 9.95
C PHE A 457 5.90 11.31 9.14
N PRO A 458 6.59 12.28 9.77
CA PRO A 458 7.55 13.15 9.10
C PRO A 458 8.92 12.51 8.82
N GLU A 459 9.31 11.44 9.54
CA GLU A 459 10.73 11.03 9.60
C GLU A 459 11.14 9.87 8.67
N GLN A 460 10.22 9.25 7.94
CA GLN A 460 10.52 8.02 7.18
C GLN A 460 10.76 8.24 5.69
N TYR A 461 11.75 7.57 5.11
CA TYR A 461 12.12 7.67 3.69
C TYR A 461 11.43 6.59 2.87
N ARG A 462 10.11 6.64 2.71
CA ARG A 462 9.43 5.61 1.94
C ARG A 462 8.42 6.19 0.97
N ASP A 463 8.33 5.50 -0.17
CA ASP A 463 7.44 5.82 -1.28
C ASP A 463 6.11 5.13 -1.04
N ALA A 464 4.99 5.67 -1.52
CA ALA A 464 3.70 4.99 -1.38
C ALA A 464 3.64 3.72 -2.24
N ILE A 465 4.18 3.78 -3.46
CA ILE A 465 4.39 2.62 -4.34
C ILE A 465 5.83 2.69 -4.87
N GLU A 466 6.62 1.64 -4.61
CA GLU A 466 8.00 1.52 -5.07
C GLU A 466 8.15 0.27 -5.95
N VAL A 467 8.66 0.44 -7.18
CA VAL A 467 9.05 -0.66 -8.08
C VAL A 467 10.58 -0.68 -8.20
N GLN A 468 11.25 -1.67 -7.60
CA GLN A 468 12.70 -1.60 -7.37
C GLN A 468 13.57 -2.38 -8.35
N SER A 469 13.61 -3.72 -8.30
CA SER A 469 14.68 -4.50 -8.99
C SER A 469 14.24 -5.16 -10.30
N HIS A 470 12.94 -5.43 -10.46
CA HIS A 470 12.38 -6.08 -11.65
C HIS A 470 11.62 -5.11 -12.56
N THR A 471 11.51 -5.47 -13.83
CA THR A 471 10.68 -4.72 -14.79
C THR A 471 9.22 -5.06 -14.53
N ILE A 472 8.41 -4.05 -14.24
CA ILE A 472 6.95 -4.20 -14.21
C ILE A 472 6.43 -4.02 -15.65
N ASP A 473 5.54 -4.89 -16.10
CA ASP A 473 4.95 -4.73 -17.43
C ASP A 473 3.93 -3.59 -17.42
N THR A 474 2.99 -3.61 -16.47
CA THR A 474 1.97 -2.57 -16.37
C THR A 474 1.82 -2.08 -14.93
N LEU A 475 1.97 -0.77 -14.74
CA LEU A 475 1.53 -0.07 -13.54
C LEU A 475 0.36 0.86 -13.92
N SER A 476 -0.82 0.62 -13.37
CA SER A 476 -2.00 1.45 -13.64
C SER A 476 -2.57 1.99 -12.33
N ILE A 477 -2.62 3.31 -12.20
CA ILE A 477 -3.17 4.02 -11.04
C ILE A 477 -4.33 4.89 -11.52
N VAL A 478 -5.51 4.69 -10.95
CA VAL A 478 -6.76 5.31 -11.40
C VAL A 478 -7.58 5.80 -10.20
N LYS A 479 -8.11 7.02 -10.26
CA LYS A 479 -9.02 7.58 -9.22
C LYS A 479 -8.46 7.47 -7.80
N SER A 480 -7.16 7.66 -7.62
CA SER A 480 -6.49 7.45 -6.34
C SER A 480 -5.93 8.75 -5.78
N ASP A 481 -5.84 8.82 -4.44
CA ASP A 481 -5.35 9.99 -3.72
C ASP A 481 -4.02 9.66 -3.03
N PHE A 482 -3.03 10.53 -3.18
CA PHE A 482 -1.73 10.41 -2.51
C PHE A 482 -1.49 11.68 -1.70
N VAL A 483 -1.42 11.56 -0.38
CA VAL A 483 -1.33 12.71 0.53
C VAL A 483 -0.16 12.54 1.51
N ASP A 484 0.84 13.39 1.39
CA ASP A 484 1.91 13.54 2.38
C ASP A 484 1.95 14.99 2.87
N PRO A 485 1.52 15.30 4.10
CA PRO A 485 1.51 16.67 4.59
C PRO A 485 2.90 17.22 4.93
N PHE A 486 3.96 16.39 4.93
CA PHE A 486 5.27 16.78 5.43
C PHE A 486 6.24 17.27 4.36
N GLY A 487 6.08 16.88 3.10
CA GLY A 487 6.93 17.36 2.00
C GLY A 487 8.42 17.14 2.19
N THR A 488 8.81 16.12 2.96
CA THR A 488 10.22 15.86 3.26
C THR A 488 10.97 15.35 2.03
N ASN A 489 12.27 15.68 1.96
CA ASN A 489 13.13 15.29 0.83
C ASN A 489 13.14 13.76 0.59
N ASN A 490 13.11 13.34 -0.68
CA ASN A 490 13.21 11.95 -1.15
C ASN A 490 12.02 11.04 -0.81
N ARG A 491 10.79 11.56 -0.88
CA ARG A 491 9.57 10.75 -0.86
C ARG A 491 8.82 10.82 -2.17
N TYR A 492 8.53 9.67 -2.75
CA TYR A 492 7.81 9.55 -4.00
C TYR A 492 6.42 8.96 -3.76
N ALA A 493 5.36 9.57 -4.28
CA ALA A 493 4.06 8.89 -4.23
C ALA A 493 4.11 7.62 -5.10
N VAL A 494 4.77 7.69 -6.26
CA VAL A 494 5.03 6.55 -7.13
C VAL A 494 6.47 6.62 -7.61
N ALA A 495 7.26 5.58 -7.33
CA ALA A 495 8.62 5.42 -7.83
C ALA A 495 8.77 4.15 -8.66
N VAL A 496 9.30 4.29 -9.87
CA VAL A 496 9.80 3.18 -10.69
C VAL A 496 11.30 3.39 -10.85
N TRP A 497 12.11 2.53 -10.23
CA TRP A 497 13.57 2.69 -10.18
C TRP A 497 14.33 1.97 -11.29
N ARG A 498 13.73 0.94 -11.89
CA ARG A 498 14.31 0.18 -13.00
C ARG A 498 13.62 0.54 -14.30
N ALA A 499 12.57 -0.21 -14.64
CA ALA A 499 11.89 -0.08 -15.91
C ALA A 499 10.42 -0.48 -15.77
N ALA A 500 9.59 0.13 -16.60
CA ALA A 500 8.22 -0.30 -16.80
C ALA A 500 7.88 -0.32 -18.30
N THR A 501 7.15 -1.34 -18.75
CA THR A 501 6.68 -1.34 -20.15
C THR A 501 5.57 -0.31 -20.34
N PHE A 502 4.64 -0.21 -19.40
CA PHE A 502 3.52 0.71 -19.47
C PHE A 502 3.17 1.28 -18.09
N VAL A 503 3.09 2.61 -18.00
CA VAL A 503 2.61 3.31 -16.80
C VAL A 503 1.40 4.16 -17.18
N ARG A 504 0.30 3.98 -16.44
CA ARG A 504 -0.91 4.78 -16.55
C ARG A 504 -1.22 5.48 -15.24
N LEU A 505 -1.40 6.80 -15.27
CA LEU A 505 -1.85 7.62 -14.14
C LEU A 505 -3.09 8.43 -14.56
N HIS A 506 -4.28 8.04 -14.12
CA HIS A 506 -5.54 8.67 -14.56
C HIS A 506 -6.39 9.15 -13.39
N ASP A 507 -7.03 10.30 -13.54
CA ASP A 507 -8.08 10.80 -12.63
C ASP A 507 -7.66 10.84 -11.14
N SER A 508 -6.37 11.01 -10.85
CA SER A 508 -5.80 10.85 -9.50
C SER A 508 -5.27 12.18 -8.94
N GLN A 509 -5.18 12.28 -7.61
CA GLN A 509 -4.65 13.46 -6.91
C GLN A 509 -3.37 13.12 -6.15
N PHE A 510 -2.38 14.01 -6.22
CA PHE A 510 -1.10 13.90 -5.53
C PHE A 510 -0.82 15.22 -4.81
N SER A 511 -0.61 15.18 -3.50
CA SER A 511 -0.42 16.39 -2.69
C SER A 511 0.69 16.22 -1.67
N GLY A 512 1.62 17.19 -1.66
CA GLY A 512 2.63 17.36 -0.62
C GLY A 512 3.76 16.33 -0.62
N TRP A 513 3.85 15.48 -1.65
CA TRP A 513 4.99 14.59 -1.85
C TRP A 513 6.19 15.35 -2.42
N TYR A 514 7.41 14.89 -2.13
CA TYR A 514 8.59 15.47 -2.78
C TYR A 514 8.50 15.30 -4.30
N SER A 515 8.14 14.11 -4.77
CA SER A 515 7.74 13.94 -6.17
C SER A 515 6.51 13.03 -6.28
N SER A 516 5.56 13.40 -7.12
CA SER A 516 4.31 12.63 -7.23
C SER A 516 4.52 11.34 -8.01
N ALA A 517 5.29 11.41 -9.09
CA ALA A 517 5.64 10.26 -9.90
C ALA A 517 7.07 10.42 -10.39
N TYR A 518 7.90 9.44 -10.09
CA TYR A 518 9.32 9.39 -10.41
C TYR A 518 9.61 8.09 -11.17
N LEU A 519 9.65 8.19 -12.50
CA LEU A 519 9.49 7.05 -13.39
C LEU A 519 10.74 6.84 -14.25
N TYR A 520 11.57 5.85 -13.93
CA TYR A 520 12.73 5.45 -14.74
C TYR A 520 12.41 4.39 -15.78
N ASP A 521 13.04 4.52 -16.95
CA ASP A 521 12.99 3.64 -18.13
C ASP A 521 11.58 3.09 -18.41
N VAL A 522 10.64 4.02 -18.61
CA VAL A 522 9.26 3.70 -19.01
C VAL A 522 9.13 3.70 -20.53
N ASP A 523 8.73 2.57 -21.12
CA ASP A 523 8.55 2.45 -22.58
C ASP A 523 7.30 3.20 -23.07
N SER A 524 6.21 3.20 -22.29
CA SER A 524 4.97 3.90 -22.65
C SER A 524 4.31 4.53 -21.43
N LEU A 525 4.10 5.85 -21.46
CA LEU A 525 3.54 6.64 -20.37
C LEU A 525 2.22 7.31 -20.80
N ASP A 526 1.16 7.13 -20.00
CA ASP A 526 -0.17 7.68 -20.25
C ASP A 526 -0.71 8.37 -18.97
N VAL A 527 -0.68 9.70 -18.95
CA VAL A 527 -1.00 10.52 -17.78
C VAL A 527 -2.13 11.50 -18.11
N GLN A 528 -3.30 11.30 -17.51
CA GLN A 528 -4.50 12.08 -17.86
C GLN A 528 -5.32 12.52 -16.66
N ARG A 529 -5.82 13.76 -16.67
CA ARG A 529 -6.81 14.26 -15.68
C ARG A 529 -6.34 14.15 -14.23
N ASN A 530 -5.04 14.29 -13.98
CA ASN A 530 -4.50 14.27 -12.62
C ASN A 530 -4.36 15.67 -12.05
N ARG A 531 -4.34 15.75 -10.72
CA ARG A 531 -4.05 16.97 -9.96
C ARG A 531 -2.80 16.77 -9.11
N PHE A 532 -1.80 17.62 -9.29
CA PHE A 532 -0.54 17.60 -8.55
C PHE A 532 -0.40 18.91 -7.76
N GLU A 533 -0.21 18.83 -6.43
CA GLU A 533 -0.17 20.00 -5.56
C GLU A 533 1.00 19.96 -4.58
N TYR A 534 1.64 21.11 -4.36
CA TYR A 534 2.69 21.29 -3.34
C TYR A 534 3.85 20.29 -3.44
N THR A 535 4.26 19.96 -4.67
CA THR A 535 5.30 18.95 -4.92
C THR A 535 6.60 19.58 -5.41
N ASN A 536 7.75 19.02 -5.06
CA ASN A 536 9.01 19.48 -5.67
C ASN A 536 9.05 19.08 -7.16
N VAL A 537 8.63 17.86 -7.51
CA VAL A 537 8.43 17.43 -8.90
C VAL A 537 7.03 16.86 -9.06
N ALA A 538 6.17 17.50 -9.86
CA ALA A 538 4.82 17.00 -10.06
C ALA A 538 4.82 15.71 -10.89
N LEU A 539 5.55 15.67 -12.00
CA LEU A 539 5.70 14.45 -12.81
C LEU A 539 7.11 14.40 -13.40
N GLY A 540 7.92 13.44 -12.96
CA GLY A 540 9.26 13.19 -13.50
C GLY A 540 9.32 11.81 -14.17
N SER A 541 9.62 11.77 -15.46
CA SER A 541 9.95 10.53 -16.16
C SER A 541 11.27 10.67 -16.90
N TRP A 542 12.21 9.77 -16.60
CA TRP A 542 13.53 9.73 -17.21
C TRP A 542 13.76 8.36 -17.85
N THR A 543 13.90 8.34 -19.16
CA THR A 543 14.45 7.20 -19.89
C THR A 543 15.96 7.40 -19.98
N TYR A 544 16.73 6.71 -19.15
CA TYR A 544 18.19 6.77 -19.12
C TYR A 544 18.80 5.75 -20.08
N ASP A 545 18.12 4.62 -20.27
CA ASP A 545 18.62 3.53 -21.10
C ASP A 545 18.54 3.88 -22.59
N GLN A 546 19.67 4.34 -23.15
CA GLN A 546 19.86 4.57 -24.58
C GLN A 546 19.57 3.33 -25.43
N SER A 547 19.56 2.12 -24.84
CA SER A 547 19.36 0.85 -25.54
C SER A 547 17.90 0.53 -25.86
N ARG A 548 16.92 1.20 -25.23
CA ARG A 548 15.49 1.00 -25.51
C ARG A 548 14.97 2.02 -26.51
N PRO A 549 14.84 1.69 -27.81
CA PRO A 549 14.26 2.60 -28.77
C PRO A 549 12.73 2.67 -28.58
N TYR A 550 12.15 3.86 -28.80
CA TYR A 550 10.71 4.14 -28.94
C TYR A 550 9.91 4.37 -27.65
N ALA A 551 10.49 5.09 -26.67
CA ALA A 551 9.68 5.53 -25.53
C ALA A 551 8.58 6.50 -26.00
N THR A 552 7.33 6.26 -25.61
CA THR A 552 6.20 7.14 -25.95
C THR A 552 5.56 7.71 -24.70
N ALA A 553 5.16 8.98 -24.72
CA ALA A 553 4.50 9.60 -23.59
C ALA A 553 3.36 10.54 -24.02
N VAL A 554 2.24 10.41 -23.32
CA VAL A 554 1.02 11.20 -23.51
C VAL A 554 0.62 11.79 -22.16
N VAL A 555 0.67 13.12 -22.04
CA VAL A 555 0.34 13.85 -20.81
C VAL A 555 -0.71 14.91 -21.14
N VAL A 556 -1.94 14.68 -20.71
CA VAL A 556 -3.13 15.40 -21.17
C VAL A 556 -4.03 15.86 -20.02
N ASP A 557 -4.50 17.10 -20.06
CA ASP A 557 -5.55 17.60 -19.15
C ASP A 557 -5.18 17.48 -17.67
N ASN A 558 -3.90 17.70 -17.32
CA ASN A 558 -3.44 17.66 -15.93
C ASN A 558 -3.38 19.07 -15.33
N VAL A 559 -3.61 19.16 -14.03
CA VAL A 559 -3.47 20.38 -13.23
C VAL A 559 -2.27 20.23 -12.29
N VAL A 560 -1.33 21.15 -12.37
CA VAL A 560 -0.17 21.25 -11.47
C VAL A 560 -0.24 22.59 -10.75
N ASP A 561 -0.29 22.60 -9.43
CA ASP A 561 -0.27 23.82 -8.62
C ASP A 561 0.87 23.82 -7.60
N ARG A 562 1.64 24.92 -7.60
CA ARG A 562 2.76 25.17 -6.68
C ARG A 562 3.79 24.05 -6.68
N ALA A 563 4.33 23.76 -7.85
CA ALA A 563 5.44 22.82 -8.00
C ALA A 563 6.77 23.55 -8.26
N ARG A 564 7.89 22.96 -7.84
CA ARG A 564 9.19 23.45 -8.33
C ARG A 564 9.37 23.07 -9.79
N GLN A 565 9.20 21.80 -10.11
CA GLN A 565 9.17 21.27 -11.47
C GLN A 565 7.78 20.71 -11.73
N GLY A 566 7.10 21.21 -12.77
CA GLY A 566 5.77 20.76 -13.13
C GLY A 566 5.81 19.40 -13.83
N ILE A 567 5.73 19.40 -15.16
CA ILE A 567 5.80 18.19 -15.97
C ILE A 567 7.19 18.11 -16.58
N TRP A 568 7.95 17.07 -16.27
CA TRP A 568 9.24 16.77 -16.89
C TRP A 568 9.24 15.35 -17.44
N ILE A 569 9.16 15.24 -18.77
CA ILE A 569 9.13 13.94 -19.46
C ILE A 569 10.32 13.80 -20.42
N SER A 570 11.00 12.67 -20.34
CA SER A 570 11.94 12.20 -21.37
C SER A 570 11.32 11.05 -22.17
N ALA A 571 11.11 11.23 -23.48
CA ALA A 571 10.53 10.21 -24.38
C ALA A 571 11.03 10.40 -25.82
N ASP A 572 10.80 9.46 -26.74
CA ASP A 572 11.11 9.65 -28.17
C ASP A 572 9.93 10.21 -28.97
N ASP A 573 8.70 9.87 -28.58
CA ASP A 573 7.46 10.43 -29.14
C ASP A 573 6.64 11.00 -27.99
N LEU A 574 6.44 12.31 -27.99
CA LEU A 574 5.91 13.03 -26.84
C LEU A 574 4.71 13.89 -27.22
N VAL A 575 3.64 13.79 -26.43
CA VAL A 575 2.47 14.66 -26.53
C VAL A 575 2.15 15.25 -25.16
N LEU A 576 2.31 16.56 -25.04
CA LEU A 576 1.97 17.35 -23.87
C LEU A 576 0.87 18.34 -24.26
N THR A 577 -0.38 18.10 -23.85
CA THR A 577 -1.48 18.98 -24.25
C THR A 577 -2.51 19.26 -23.18
N ASP A 578 -3.10 20.46 -23.24
CA ASP A 578 -4.20 20.87 -22.35
C ASP A 578 -3.83 20.84 -20.85
N ASN A 579 -2.54 20.91 -20.49
CA ASN A 579 -2.11 20.94 -19.09
C ASN A 579 -2.12 22.37 -18.54
N VAL A 580 -2.45 22.52 -17.26
CA VAL A 580 -2.43 23.79 -16.52
C VAL A 580 -1.40 23.70 -15.39
N ALA A 581 -0.37 24.53 -15.44
CA ALA A 581 0.71 24.57 -14.45
C ALA A 581 0.81 25.96 -13.82
N THR A 582 0.50 26.11 -12.53
CA THR A 582 0.49 27.39 -11.80
C THR A 582 1.47 27.39 -10.64
N GLY A 583 2.03 28.56 -10.31
CA GLY A 583 2.94 28.72 -9.18
C GLY A 583 4.27 27.98 -9.37
N ILE A 584 4.76 27.89 -10.61
CA ILE A 584 6.00 27.15 -10.92
C ILE A 584 7.24 27.93 -10.50
N THR A 585 8.14 27.31 -9.74
CA THR A 585 9.36 27.96 -9.22
C THR A 585 10.66 27.59 -9.95
N ASP A 586 10.64 26.60 -10.84
CA ASP A 586 11.79 26.21 -11.69
C ASP A 586 11.30 25.87 -13.12
N ASP A 587 10.96 24.63 -13.42
CA ASP A 587 10.57 24.17 -14.77
C ASP A 587 9.06 23.93 -14.86
N GLY A 588 8.38 24.51 -15.85
CA GLY A 588 6.93 24.36 -16.05
C GLY A 588 6.57 23.05 -16.73
N VAL A 589 6.51 23.06 -18.05
CA VAL A 589 6.25 21.87 -18.87
C VAL A 589 7.45 21.61 -19.78
N THR A 590 8.15 20.53 -19.50
CA THR A 590 9.42 20.13 -20.11
C THR A 590 9.26 18.79 -20.80
N GLY A 591 9.51 18.82 -22.11
CA GLY A 591 9.66 17.63 -22.94
C GLY A 591 11.09 17.50 -23.43
N GLU A 592 11.74 16.39 -23.11
CA GLU A 592 13.09 16.07 -23.56
C GLU A 592 13.06 14.77 -24.33
N ASN A 593 13.97 14.61 -25.29
CA ASN A 593 14.32 13.27 -25.75
C ASN A 593 15.56 12.75 -25.04
N VAL A 594 15.69 11.44 -25.08
CA VAL A 594 16.86 10.70 -24.59
C VAL A 594 18.13 11.25 -25.24
N SER A 595 19.08 11.65 -24.39
CA SER A 595 20.36 12.16 -24.86
C SER A 595 21.04 11.19 -25.82
N GLY A 596 21.57 11.71 -26.93
CA GLY A 596 22.33 10.93 -27.93
C GLY A 596 21.54 10.37 -29.11
N ARG A 597 20.22 10.56 -29.20
CA ARG A 597 19.42 10.19 -30.39
C ARG A 597 18.37 11.25 -30.76
N ALA A 598 17.98 11.30 -32.03
CA ALA A 598 16.75 11.99 -32.41
C ALA A 598 15.59 11.14 -31.92
N GLY A 599 14.76 11.68 -31.04
CA GLY A 599 13.40 11.18 -30.94
C GLY A 599 12.61 11.49 -32.21
N THR A 600 11.47 10.86 -32.32
CA THR A 600 10.60 10.85 -33.48
C THR A 600 9.71 12.08 -33.59
N GLY A 601 9.38 12.73 -32.46
CA GLY A 601 8.61 13.97 -32.46
C GLY A 601 8.15 14.41 -31.07
N ALA A 602 7.92 15.72 -30.91
CA ALA A 602 7.29 16.29 -29.72
C ALA A 602 6.17 17.27 -30.12
N VAL A 603 4.98 17.08 -29.57
CA VAL A 603 3.84 18.00 -29.72
C VAL A 603 3.52 18.59 -28.35
N VAL A 604 3.75 19.89 -28.20
CA VAL A 604 3.45 20.65 -26.99
C VAL A 604 2.37 21.67 -27.33
N SER A 605 1.11 21.36 -27.02
CA SER A 605 -0.03 22.18 -27.45
C SER A 605 -1.02 22.59 -26.38
N ARG A 606 -1.59 23.80 -26.45
CA ARG A 606 -2.68 24.24 -25.55
C ARG A 606 -2.37 24.15 -24.05
N ASN A 607 -1.09 24.18 -23.66
CA ASN A 607 -0.71 24.21 -22.25
C ASN A 607 -0.75 25.64 -21.72
N GLN A 608 -1.07 25.78 -20.44
CA GLN A 608 -1.07 27.04 -19.71
C GLN A 608 -0.03 26.96 -18.59
N VAL A 609 0.97 27.84 -18.60
CA VAL A 609 2.02 27.87 -17.57
C VAL A 609 2.11 29.26 -16.96
N THR A 610 1.95 29.35 -15.64
CA THR A 610 2.12 30.57 -14.86
C THR A 610 3.19 30.34 -13.80
N CYS A 611 4.32 31.04 -13.94
CA CYS A 611 5.43 30.93 -13.01
C CYS A 611 5.24 31.81 -11.77
N GLU A 612 5.82 31.39 -10.64
CA GLU A 612 5.73 32.15 -9.39
C GLU A 612 6.54 33.45 -9.46
N ALA A 613 5.89 34.58 -9.11
CA ALA A 613 6.43 35.93 -9.11
C ALA A 613 7.74 36.12 -8.29
N SER A 614 7.99 35.26 -7.30
CA SER A 614 9.14 35.34 -6.40
C SER A 614 10.37 34.59 -6.93
N ALA A 615 10.17 33.62 -7.84
CA ALA A 615 11.23 32.72 -8.27
C ALA A 615 12.25 33.42 -9.19
N ALA A 616 13.54 33.18 -8.93
CA ALA A 616 14.66 33.83 -9.60
C ALA A 616 15.09 33.13 -10.91
N SER A 617 14.68 31.88 -11.12
CA SER A 617 14.93 31.16 -12.37
C SER A 617 13.73 30.29 -12.69
N THR A 618 12.96 30.68 -13.71
CA THR A 618 11.80 29.90 -14.14
C THR A 618 11.73 29.75 -15.66
N TYR A 619 11.35 28.55 -16.09
CA TYR A 619 11.17 28.13 -17.48
C TYR A 619 9.71 27.76 -17.69
N GLY A 620 9.03 28.38 -18.66
CA GLY A 620 7.62 28.08 -18.95
C GLY A 620 7.47 26.73 -19.66
N LEU A 621 7.87 26.69 -20.94
CA LEU A 621 7.83 25.49 -21.78
C LEU A 621 9.22 25.14 -22.27
N GLN A 622 9.57 23.86 -22.22
CA GLN A 622 10.84 23.34 -22.72
C GLN A 622 10.61 22.19 -23.71
N ALA A 623 11.34 22.22 -24.81
CA ALA A 623 11.39 21.14 -25.79
C ALA A 623 12.83 20.92 -26.23
N HIS A 624 13.36 19.72 -25.96
CA HIS A 624 14.75 19.36 -26.21
C HIS A 624 14.88 18.15 -27.12
N TYR A 625 15.85 18.17 -28.03
CA TYR A 625 16.35 16.99 -28.75
C TYR A 625 15.35 16.25 -29.69
N ALA A 626 14.16 16.80 -29.99
CA ALA A 626 13.14 16.23 -30.89
C ALA A 626 12.66 17.19 -31.97
N PRO A 627 12.33 16.74 -33.20
CA PRO A 627 11.46 17.52 -34.07
C PRO A 627 10.21 17.94 -33.31
N SER A 628 9.92 19.23 -33.22
CA SER A 628 8.92 19.73 -32.28
C SER A 628 7.88 20.64 -32.92
N VAL A 629 6.63 20.52 -32.44
CA VAL A 629 5.54 21.45 -32.72
C VAL A 629 5.04 21.99 -31.38
N ILE A 630 5.37 23.26 -31.11
CA ILE A 630 4.92 23.99 -29.93
C ILE A 630 3.83 24.95 -30.37
N GLU A 631 2.56 24.68 -30.03
CA GLU A 631 1.44 25.48 -30.53
C GLU A 631 0.33 25.83 -29.55
N ASP A 632 -0.31 26.99 -29.75
CA ASP A 632 -1.49 27.40 -28.98
C ASP A 632 -1.27 27.44 -27.45
N ASN A 633 -0.02 27.57 -26.98
CA ASN A 633 0.26 27.59 -25.55
C ASN A 633 0.22 29.02 -24.98
N THR A 634 -0.08 29.14 -23.69
CA THR A 634 -0.03 30.39 -22.93
C THR A 634 1.00 30.30 -21.81
N VAL A 635 1.96 31.22 -21.76
CA VAL A 635 2.98 31.29 -20.71
C VAL A 635 2.99 32.67 -20.08
N THR A 636 2.91 32.77 -18.75
CA THR A 636 2.87 34.04 -18.03
C THR A 636 3.83 34.08 -16.84
N ASP A 637 4.36 35.27 -16.58
CA ASP A 637 5.12 35.64 -15.38
C ASP A 637 6.43 34.86 -15.12
N CYS A 638 6.93 34.14 -16.12
CA CYS A 638 8.23 33.46 -16.05
C CYS A 638 9.39 34.46 -16.10
N HIS A 639 10.47 34.14 -15.39
CA HIS A 639 11.62 35.02 -15.17
C HIS A 639 12.73 34.81 -16.20
N SER A 640 13.12 33.54 -16.45
CA SER A 640 14.27 33.20 -17.29
C SER A 640 13.84 32.95 -18.73
N TYR A 641 12.90 32.04 -18.96
CA TYR A 641 12.45 31.70 -20.31
C TYR A 641 10.95 31.43 -20.35
N GLY A 642 10.26 31.96 -21.36
CA GLY A 642 8.87 31.62 -21.63
C GLY A 642 8.77 30.29 -22.37
N ILE A 643 9.33 30.25 -23.57
CA ILE A 643 9.57 29.03 -24.35
C ILE A 643 11.07 28.87 -24.54
N TYR A 644 11.61 27.72 -24.16
CA TYR A 644 13.02 27.39 -24.32
C TYR A 644 13.15 26.11 -25.14
N HIS A 645 13.56 26.28 -26.38
CA HIS A 645 13.88 25.20 -27.28
C HIS A 645 15.40 25.21 -27.51
N ASN A 646 16.11 24.19 -27.02
CA ASN A 646 17.55 24.12 -27.23
C ASN A 646 17.99 22.72 -27.64
N TYR A 647 18.74 22.63 -28.73
CA TYR A 647 19.48 21.44 -29.10
C TYR A 647 20.91 21.58 -28.62
N GLY A 648 21.41 20.57 -27.91
CA GLY A 648 22.81 20.50 -27.51
C GLY A 648 23.73 20.82 -28.71
N SER A 649 24.78 21.58 -28.48
CA SER A 649 25.74 22.00 -29.51
C SER A 649 26.69 20.87 -29.94
N GLY A 650 26.57 19.68 -29.36
CA GLY A 650 27.42 18.53 -29.66
C GLY A 650 27.20 17.98 -31.07
N ALA A 651 28.28 17.58 -31.74
CA ALA A 651 28.26 17.03 -33.10
C ALA A 651 27.43 15.73 -33.25
N GLY A 652 27.07 15.07 -32.14
CA GLY A 652 26.28 13.84 -32.12
C GLY A 652 24.76 14.03 -32.24
N TYR A 653 24.24 15.25 -32.13
CA TYR A 653 22.79 15.48 -32.24
C TYR A 653 22.37 15.71 -33.70
N PRO A 654 21.33 15.03 -34.20
CA PRO A 654 20.81 15.20 -35.56
C PRO A 654 20.13 16.57 -35.74
N LEU A 655 20.06 17.03 -36.99
CA LEU A 655 19.22 18.16 -37.34
C LEU A 655 17.75 17.77 -37.28
N VAL A 656 16.96 18.66 -36.71
CA VAL A 656 15.55 18.41 -36.49
C VAL A 656 14.78 19.72 -36.66
N ASP A 657 13.58 19.60 -37.21
CA ASP A 657 12.70 20.74 -37.48
C ASP A 657 12.01 21.20 -36.21
N ALA A 658 11.81 22.50 -36.04
CA ALA A 658 11.05 23.06 -34.93
C ALA A 658 10.01 24.05 -35.45
N THR A 659 8.78 23.92 -34.97
CA THR A 659 7.66 24.82 -35.32
C THR A 659 7.05 25.40 -34.06
N LEU A 660 7.15 26.71 -33.87
CA LEU A 660 6.45 27.46 -32.84
C LEU A 660 5.31 28.22 -33.50
N ARG A 661 4.05 27.93 -33.16
CA ARG A 661 2.93 28.67 -33.78
C ARG A 661 1.79 29.02 -32.81
N ARG A 662 1.24 30.23 -32.95
CA ARG A 662 0.09 30.71 -32.18
C ARG A 662 0.27 30.65 -30.65
N ASN A 663 1.51 30.74 -30.18
CA ASN A 663 1.78 30.80 -28.74
C ASN A 663 1.64 32.24 -28.22
N THR A 664 1.21 32.38 -26.97
CA THR A 664 1.15 33.66 -26.24
C THR A 664 2.08 33.60 -25.04
N VAL A 665 3.10 34.44 -25.01
CA VAL A 665 4.07 34.51 -23.91
C VAL A 665 4.11 35.94 -23.38
N THR A 666 3.88 36.09 -22.08
CA THR A 666 4.06 37.34 -21.34
C THR A 666 5.05 37.12 -20.21
N MET A 667 6.28 37.57 -20.40
CA MET A 667 7.33 37.45 -19.39
C MET A 667 7.12 38.42 -18.23
N ARG A 668 7.76 38.13 -17.10
CA ARG A 668 8.00 39.15 -16.07
C ARG A 668 8.93 40.23 -16.62
N ASP A 669 8.81 41.43 -16.06
CA ASP A 669 9.81 42.48 -16.26
C ASP A 669 11.11 42.05 -15.57
N SER A 670 12.01 41.38 -16.31
CA SER A 670 13.32 40.94 -15.84
C SER A 670 14.43 41.41 -16.77
N ALA A 671 15.59 41.71 -16.19
CA ALA A 671 16.76 42.18 -16.94
C ALA A 671 17.49 41.05 -17.70
N ALA A 672 17.03 39.80 -17.61
CA ALA A 672 17.68 38.64 -18.23
C ALA A 672 16.71 37.69 -18.97
N GLY A 673 15.39 37.88 -18.84
CA GLY A 673 14.40 36.94 -19.36
C GLY A 673 14.26 36.94 -20.88
N THR A 674 13.91 35.79 -21.45
CA THR A 674 13.64 35.64 -22.88
C THR A 674 12.25 35.06 -23.11
N ALA A 675 11.38 35.71 -23.88
CA ALA A 675 10.04 35.17 -24.11
C ALA A 675 10.08 33.88 -24.94
N ALA A 676 10.89 33.82 -26.00
CA ALA A 676 11.19 32.58 -26.70
C ALA A 676 12.67 32.48 -27.08
N ARG A 677 13.35 31.42 -26.63
CA ARG A 677 14.71 31.10 -27.06
C ARG A 677 14.69 29.84 -27.88
N VAL A 678 15.27 29.90 -29.07
CA VAL A 678 15.43 28.74 -29.95
C VAL A 678 16.90 28.64 -30.34
N GLY A 679 17.55 27.52 -30.01
CA GLY A 679 18.97 27.35 -30.24
C GLY A 679 19.43 25.92 -30.53
N GLY A 680 20.69 25.81 -30.93
CA GLY A 680 21.34 24.53 -31.26
C GLY A 680 21.35 24.15 -32.74
N ARG A 681 21.44 22.84 -33.03
CA ARG A 681 21.40 22.26 -34.39
C ARG A 681 19.96 22.06 -34.86
N ILE A 682 19.43 22.98 -35.66
CA ILE A 682 18.03 22.98 -36.12
C ILE A 682 18.01 22.89 -37.65
N GLY A 683 17.18 22.00 -38.21
CA GLY A 683 16.95 21.90 -39.65
C GLY A 683 16.19 23.12 -40.18
N LEU A 684 14.87 23.07 -40.12
CA LEU A 684 14.00 24.19 -40.44
C LEU A 684 13.24 24.68 -39.21
N LEU A 685 13.47 25.95 -38.86
CA LEU A 685 12.76 26.65 -37.81
C LEU A 685 11.61 27.49 -38.38
N ARG A 686 10.44 27.31 -37.82
CA ARG A 686 9.18 27.96 -38.24
C ARG A 686 8.54 28.68 -37.06
N LEU A 687 8.32 29.99 -37.17
CA LEU A 687 7.61 30.81 -36.19
C LEU A 687 6.40 31.46 -36.85
N TYR A 688 5.19 31.04 -36.47
CA TYR A 688 3.95 31.52 -37.10
C TYR A 688 2.92 32.03 -36.09
N GLY A 689 2.45 33.27 -36.22
CA GLY A 689 1.28 33.69 -35.44
C GLY A 689 1.53 33.87 -33.93
N ASN A 690 2.78 33.93 -33.46
CA ASN A 690 3.07 34.00 -32.02
C ASN A 690 2.97 35.43 -31.48
N THR A 691 2.65 35.57 -30.20
CA THR A 691 2.69 36.83 -29.45
C THR A 691 3.67 36.75 -28.29
N PHE A 692 4.70 37.59 -28.31
CA PHE A 692 5.74 37.67 -27.29
C PHE A 692 5.75 39.06 -26.63
N ARG A 693 5.75 39.10 -25.30
CA ARG A 693 5.70 40.33 -24.52
C ARG A 693 6.73 40.36 -23.40
N LYS A 694 7.26 41.56 -23.16
CA LYS A 694 8.19 41.83 -22.06
C LYS A 694 9.48 40.99 -22.16
N GLY A 695 10.18 40.82 -21.04
CA GLY A 695 11.48 40.18 -20.96
C GLY A 695 12.62 41.09 -21.44
N TYR A 696 13.85 40.66 -21.23
CA TYR A 696 15.03 41.33 -21.79
C TYR A 696 15.12 41.10 -23.30
N TYR A 697 14.82 39.87 -23.74
CA TYR A 697 14.68 39.50 -25.13
C TYR A 697 13.24 39.05 -25.41
N GLY A 698 12.61 39.53 -26.47
CA GLY A 698 11.35 38.98 -26.96
C GLY A 698 11.59 37.58 -27.52
N VAL A 699 12.34 37.51 -28.61
CA VAL A 699 12.77 36.26 -29.24
C VAL A 699 14.28 36.24 -29.37
N ASN A 700 14.92 35.14 -28.98
CA ASN A 700 16.36 34.92 -29.10
C ASN A 700 16.64 33.67 -29.94
N PHE A 701 17.22 33.88 -31.11
CA PHE A 701 17.74 32.81 -31.95
C PHE A 701 19.22 32.66 -31.72
N SER A 702 19.62 31.53 -31.15
CA SER A 702 21.00 31.18 -30.88
C SER A 702 21.35 29.86 -31.59
N VAL A 703 21.37 29.92 -32.91
CA VAL A 703 21.61 28.75 -33.77
C VAL A 703 23.12 28.58 -33.97
N SER A 704 23.63 27.44 -33.52
CA SER A 704 25.05 27.06 -33.69
C SER A 704 25.10 25.88 -34.64
N LEU A 705 25.70 26.07 -35.82
CA LEU A 705 25.99 24.98 -36.74
C LEU A 705 27.44 24.55 -36.62
N ASN A 706 27.64 23.24 -36.71
CA ASN A 706 28.94 22.68 -37.02
C ASN A 706 29.07 22.64 -38.55
N THR A 707 29.97 23.46 -39.09
CA THR A 707 30.26 23.66 -40.52
C THR A 707 30.54 22.39 -41.30
N ALA A 708 30.96 21.31 -40.63
CA ALA A 708 31.39 20.09 -41.28
C ALA A 708 30.26 19.31 -42.00
N SER A 709 28.99 19.59 -41.69
CA SER A 709 27.86 18.78 -42.19
C SER A 709 27.25 19.26 -43.52
N GLY A 710 27.56 20.48 -43.98
CA GLY A 710 26.99 21.01 -45.23
C GLY A 710 25.48 21.26 -45.20
N ASP A 711 24.86 21.18 -44.02
CA ASP A 711 23.43 21.24 -43.88
C ASP A 711 22.88 22.67 -44.04
N THR A 712 21.97 22.85 -45.00
CA THR A 712 21.23 24.10 -45.17
C THR A 712 20.08 24.14 -44.18
N THR A 713 20.04 25.19 -43.38
CA THR A 713 19.01 25.41 -42.37
C THR A 713 18.25 26.69 -42.70
N GLY A 714 16.97 26.74 -42.37
CA GLY A 714 16.12 27.88 -42.70
C GLY A 714 15.44 28.40 -41.44
N VAL A 715 15.29 29.72 -41.33
CA VAL A 715 14.41 30.33 -40.32
C VAL A 715 13.30 31.09 -41.03
N ILE A 716 12.05 30.72 -40.76
CA ILE A 716 10.87 31.42 -41.26
C ILE A 716 10.16 32.03 -40.04
N ALA A 717 10.02 33.35 -40.01
CA ALA A 717 9.26 34.08 -39.01
C ALA A 717 8.11 34.81 -39.71
N ASP A 718 6.90 34.27 -39.69
CA ASP A 718 5.75 34.87 -40.35
C ASP A 718 4.64 35.21 -39.36
N SER A 719 4.11 36.43 -39.45
CA SER A 719 2.95 36.85 -38.67
C SER A 719 3.18 36.74 -37.17
N ASN A 720 4.31 37.21 -36.62
CA ASN A 720 4.55 37.24 -35.17
C ASN A 720 4.43 38.66 -34.61
N ALA A 721 3.87 38.81 -33.40
CA ALA A 721 3.82 40.04 -32.64
C ALA A 721 4.85 40.02 -31.49
N VAL A 722 5.74 41.01 -31.42
CA VAL A 722 6.77 41.13 -30.37
C VAL A 722 6.75 42.54 -29.80
N SER A 723 6.61 42.67 -28.49
CA SER A 723 6.54 43.99 -27.86
C SER A 723 7.00 44.09 -26.41
N GLY A 724 7.41 45.30 -26.01
CA GLY A 724 7.72 45.63 -24.63
C GLY A 724 9.00 44.99 -24.09
N SER A 725 9.86 44.42 -24.96
CA SER A 725 11.12 43.83 -24.52
C SER A 725 12.11 44.93 -24.12
N GLY A 726 12.78 44.72 -22.98
CA GLY A 726 13.71 45.68 -22.39
C GLY A 726 14.98 45.91 -23.23
N TYR A 727 15.30 44.99 -24.14
CA TYR A 727 16.44 45.10 -25.03
C TYR A 727 16.08 44.76 -26.49
N TYR A 728 16.18 43.50 -26.93
CA TYR A 728 15.86 43.15 -28.33
C TYR A 728 14.43 42.60 -28.43
N GLY A 729 13.65 43.06 -29.41
CA GLY A 729 12.44 42.38 -29.85
C GLY A 729 12.82 41.01 -30.42
N MET A 730 13.65 40.97 -31.45
CA MET A 730 14.27 39.74 -31.95
C MET A 730 15.79 39.87 -31.97
N TYR A 731 16.47 38.93 -31.33
CA TYR A 731 17.92 38.79 -31.32
C TYR A 731 18.33 37.60 -32.19
N LEU A 732 18.93 37.88 -33.34
CA LEU A 732 19.36 36.90 -34.34
C LEU A 732 20.88 36.68 -34.20
N ASN A 733 21.31 35.88 -33.23
CA ASN A 733 22.71 35.55 -33.01
C ASN A 733 23.03 34.17 -33.56
N ILE A 734 23.37 34.15 -34.84
CA ILE A 734 23.70 32.94 -35.58
C ILE A 734 25.22 32.92 -35.81
N SER A 735 25.84 31.75 -35.62
CA SER A 735 27.26 31.53 -35.90
C SER A 735 27.63 32.08 -37.29
N THR A 736 28.78 32.76 -37.40
CA THR A 736 29.30 33.35 -38.65
C THR A 736 29.50 32.34 -39.78
N SER A 737 29.40 31.07 -39.45
CA SER A 737 29.61 29.94 -40.33
C SER A 737 28.33 29.30 -40.89
N TYR A 738 27.17 29.87 -40.55
CA TYR A 738 25.87 29.46 -41.06
C TYR A 738 25.64 29.95 -42.50
N THR A 739 25.14 29.08 -43.38
CA THR A 739 24.93 29.35 -44.82
C THR A 739 23.45 29.40 -45.25
N GLY A 740 22.52 29.20 -44.32
CA GLY A 740 21.09 29.21 -44.59
C GLY A 740 20.49 30.59 -44.83
N SER A 741 19.16 30.66 -45.04
CA SER A 741 18.42 31.92 -45.20
C SER A 741 17.49 32.18 -44.01
N MET A 742 17.27 33.46 -43.69
CA MET A 742 16.22 33.89 -42.78
C MET A 742 15.20 34.75 -43.50
N VAL A 743 13.93 34.37 -43.40
CA VAL A 743 12.81 35.06 -44.04
C VAL A 743 11.78 35.44 -42.99
N GLY A 744 11.48 36.73 -42.91
CA GLY A 744 10.45 37.31 -42.09
C GLY A 744 9.31 37.87 -42.95
N ILE A 745 8.06 37.58 -42.62
CA ILE A 745 6.88 38.11 -43.33
C ILE A 745 5.84 38.57 -42.30
N ARG A 746 5.17 39.72 -42.49
CA ARG A 746 4.00 40.12 -41.67
C ARG A 746 4.24 40.21 -40.16
N ASN A 747 5.47 40.46 -39.71
CA ASN A 747 5.75 40.58 -38.27
C ASN A 747 5.42 41.98 -37.75
N ASN A 748 4.89 42.07 -36.52
CA ASN A 748 4.64 43.31 -35.80
C ASN A 748 5.61 43.42 -34.62
N ILE A 749 6.68 44.20 -34.75
CA ILE A 749 7.76 44.32 -33.77
C ILE A 749 7.82 45.75 -33.26
N SER A 750 7.21 45.99 -32.10
CA SER A 750 6.92 47.36 -31.65
C SER A 750 7.20 47.57 -30.16
N GLY A 751 7.62 48.78 -29.76
CA GLY A 751 7.80 49.11 -28.34
C GLY A 751 8.97 48.41 -27.64
N ASN A 752 10.05 48.09 -28.36
CA ASN A 752 11.27 47.48 -27.82
C ASN A 752 12.43 48.48 -27.84
N ARG A 753 13.57 48.21 -27.19
CA ARG A 753 14.77 49.04 -27.39
C ARG A 753 15.27 48.96 -28.81
N LEU A 754 15.44 47.73 -29.25
CA LEU A 754 15.86 47.38 -30.58
C LEU A 754 14.81 46.44 -31.15
N GLY A 755 14.24 46.74 -32.31
CA GLY A 755 13.26 45.86 -32.94
C GLY A 755 13.89 44.52 -33.31
N ILE A 756 14.81 44.53 -34.28
CA ILE A 756 15.66 43.38 -34.65
C ILE A 756 17.12 43.74 -34.47
N TYR A 757 17.89 42.85 -33.84
CA TYR A 757 19.35 42.86 -33.89
C TYR A 757 19.86 41.60 -34.57
N THR A 758 20.81 41.75 -35.50
CA THR A 758 21.44 40.60 -36.16
C THR A 758 22.93 40.80 -36.43
N SER A 759 23.69 39.74 -36.20
CA SER A 759 25.09 39.58 -36.61
C SER A 759 25.26 38.45 -37.63
N PHE A 760 24.16 38.04 -38.27
CA PHE A 760 24.12 36.91 -39.19
C PHE A 760 24.64 37.31 -40.59
N ASN A 761 25.57 36.53 -41.15
CA ASN A 761 26.25 36.79 -42.43
C ASN A 761 25.66 35.98 -43.62
N GLY A 762 24.35 35.72 -43.62
CA GLY A 762 23.67 35.07 -44.74
C GLY A 762 22.47 35.86 -45.23
N PRO A 763 21.74 35.36 -46.25
CA PRO A 763 20.58 36.05 -46.79
C PRO A 763 19.50 36.28 -45.73
N MET A 764 19.14 37.55 -45.52
CA MET A 764 18.08 37.98 -44.62
C MET A 764 17.09 38.87 -45.37
N SER A 765 15.81 38.54 -45.28
CA SER A 765 14.71 39.37 -45.81
C SER A 765 13.57 39.38 -44.81
N PHE A 766 13.16 40.56 -44.32
CA PHE A 766 11.96 40.76 -43.51
C PHE A 766 11.08 41.75 -44.25
N THR A 767 9.89 41.34 -44.66
CA THR A 767 9.00 42.15 -45.51
C THR A 767 7.55 42.12 -45.01
N HIS A 768 6.75 43.08 -45.47
CA HIS A 768 5.31 43.21 -45.13
C HIS A 768 5.01 43.34 -43.63
N GLY A 769 5.99 43.73 -42.82
CA GLY A 769 5.85 43.89 -41.38
C GLY A 769 5.60 45.33 -40.94
N GLN A 770 5.50 45.49 -39.62
CA GLN A 770 5.37 46.76 -38.91
C GLN A 770 6.43 46.84 -37.81
N PHE A 771 7.18 47.95 -37.79
CA PHE A 771 8.22 48.22 -36.81
C PHE A 771 8.02 49.62 -36.21
N VAL A 772 7.28 49.73 -35.11
CA VAL A 772 6.85 51.04 -34.59
C VAL A 772 7.23 51.25 -33.13
N GLY A 773 7.75 52.43 -32.81
CA GLY A 773 7.98 52.86 -31.43
C GLY A 773 9.11 52.08 -30.76
N ASN A 774 10.09 51.62 -31.54
CA ASN A 774 11.32 51.04 -31.01
C ASN A 774 12.29 52.18 -30.69
N TRP A 775 12.79 52.26 -29.45
CA TRP A 775 13.35 53.53 -28.95
C TRP A 775 14.81 53.81 -29.31
N GLU A 776 15.59 52.83 -29.79
CA GLU A 776 16.96 53.04 -30.27
C GLU A 776 17.09 52.75 -31.77
N TYR A 777 16.74 51.54 -32.22
CA TYR A 777 16.71 51.17 -33.64
C TYR A 777 15.57 50.20 -33.93
N ALA A 778 14.87 50.35 -35.05
CA ALA A 778 13.92 49.35 -35.55
C ALA A 778 14.66 48.10 -36.07
N VAL A 779 15.77 48.28 -36.79
CA VAL A 779 16.67 47.19 -37.23
C VAL A 779 18.13 47.60 -37.06
N TYR A 780 18.91 46.75 -36.40
CA TYR A 780 20.36 46.82 -36.31
C TYR A 780 20.94 45.58 -36.99
N SER A 781 21.67 45.75 -38.09
CA SER A 781 22.33 44.65 -38.80
C SER A 781 23.80 44.94 -39.07
N SER A 782 24.67 43.95 -38.91
CA SER A 782 26.07 44.05 -39.36
C SER A 782 26.27 43.66 -40.84
N TYR A 783 25.25 43.09 -41.48
CA TYR A 783 25.29 42.52 -42.83
C TYR A 783 24.05 42.88 -43.64
N ALA A 784 24.07 42.61 -44.95
CA ALA A 784 22.98 42.95 -45.84
C ALA A 784 21.64 42.39 -45.32
N PHE A 785 20.67 43.28 -45.11
CA PHE A 785 19.36 42.95 -44.58
C PHE A 785 18.30 43.61 -45.46
N ASP A 786 17.51 42.81 -46.17
CA ASP A 786 16.37 43.31 -46.93
C ASP A 786 15.21 43.60 -45.96
N ALA A 787 14.88 44.87 -45.79
CA ALA A 787 13.74 45.35 -45.02
C ALA A 787 12.75 46.11 -45.91
N THR A 788 12.65 45.75 -47.19
CA THR A 788 11.68 46.32 -48.11
C THR A 788 10.25 45.98 -47.70
N GLN A 789 9.29 46.78 -48.16
CA GLN A 789 7.86 46.54 -47.91
C GLN A 789 7.49 46.49 -46.42
N ASN A 790 8.19 47.19 -45.53
CA ASN A 790 7.76 47.33 -44.12
C ASN A 790 7.20 48.72 -43.85
N TRP A 791 6.33 48.82 -42.84
CA TRP A 791 5.88 50.09 -42.29
C TRP A 791 6.65 50.44 -41.01
N TRP A 792 7.20 51.64 -40.96
CA TRP A 792 8.07 52.12 -39.87
C TRP A 792 7.38 53.12 -38.94
N GLY A 793 6.11 53.48 -39.19
CA GLY A 793 5.45 54.54 -38.45
C GLY A 793 6.04 55.93 -38.77
N ASP A 794 7.00 56.37 -37.97
CA ASP A 794 7.74 57.63 -38.12
C ASP A 794 9.10 57.36 -38.79
N PRO A 795 9.55 58.17 -39.78
CA PRO A 795 10.90 58.06 -40.34
C PRO A 795 12.05 58.16 -39.32
N ALA A 796 11.79 58.56 -38.07
CA ALA A 796 12.75 58.58 -36.97
C ALA A 796 13.02 57.21 -36.31
N ASP A 797 12.28 56.14 -36.63
CA ASP A 797 12.54 54.79 -36.10
C ASP A 797 13.82 54.23 -36.76
N ALA A 798 14.96 54.58 -36.15
CA ALA A 798 16.28 54.53 -36.77
C ALA A 798 16.69 53.12 -37.19
N ILE A 799 17.46 53.04 -38.27
CA ILE A 799 18.03 51.80 -38.80
C ILE A 799 19.55 51.92 -38.75
N PHE A 800 20.25 50.84 -38.38
CA PHE A 800 21.70 50.82 -38.31
C PHE A 800 22.30 49.69 -39.16
N GLY A 801 23.29 50.05 -39.99
CA GLY A 801 24.02 49.13 -40.86
C GLY A 801 23.44 49.00 -42.28
N PRO A 802 23.86 48.00 -43.06
CA PRO A 802 23.47 47.84 -44.47
C PRO A 802 22.08 47.20 -44.58
N VAL A 803 21.04 47.98 -44.26
CA VAL A 803 19.63 47.59 -44.28
C VAL A 803 18.92 48.30 -45.44
N ASP A 804 18.31 47.53 -46.35
CA ASP A 804 17.57 48.08 -47.50
C ASP A 804 16.13 48.44 -47.11
N THR A 805 15.80 49.72 -47.18
CA THR A 805 14.46 50.27 -46.93
C THR A 805 13.92 51.06 -48.12
N SER A 806 14.46 50.82 -49.31
CA SER A 806 14.15 51.56 -50.55
C SER A 806 12.68 51.53 -50.97
N SER A 807 11.88 50.60 -50.44
CA SER A 807 10.46 50.46 -50.75
C SER A 807 9.58 50.24 -49.51
N SER A 808 9.69 51.14 -48.53
CA SER A 808 8.81 51.19 -47.35
C SER A 808 7.32 51.32 -47.71
N LEU A 809 6.45 50.73 -46.90
CA LEU A 809 4.99 50.82 -47.08
C LEU A 809 4.49 52.22 -46.66
N PRO A 810 3.50 52.79 -47.40
CA PRO A 810 2.95 54.10 -47.10
C PRO A 810 2.01 54.11 -45.88
N SER A 811 1.56 52.93 -45.43
CA SER A 811 0.66 52.75 -44.29
C SER A 811 0.92 51.42 -43.60
N ALA A 812 0.42 51.28 -42.37
CA ALA A 812 0.43 50.00 -41.65
C ALA A 812 -0.21 48.89 -42.49
N PRO A 813 0.42 47.70 -42.59
CA PRO A 813 -0.26 46.52 -43.11
C PRO A 813 -1.45 46.17 -42.21
N THR A 814 -2.56 45.72 -42.78
CA THR A 814 -3.76 45.33 -42.01
C THR A 814 -3.76 43.87 -41.59
N ASP A 815 -2.85 43.08 -42.14
CA ASP A 815 -2.75 41.63 -41.99
C ASP A 815 -1.61 41.20 -41.05
N VAL A 816 -0.88 42.15 -40.46
CA VAL A 816 0.04 41.86 -39.34
C VAL A 816 -0.78 41.52 -38.09
N PRO A 817 -0.32 40.58 -37.24
CA PRO A 817 -1.03 40.26 -36.02
C PRO A 817 -1.11 41.48 -35.10
N PRO A 818 -2.24 41.69 -34.40
CA PRO A 818 -2.32 42.73 -33.41
C PRO A 818 -1.33 42.46 -32.28
N LEU A 819 -0.75 43.52 -31.72
CA LEU A 819 -0.18 43.41 -30.38
C LEU A 819 -1.36 43.05 -29.46
N ALA A 820 -1.36 41.87 -28.86
CA ALA A 820 -2.51 41.41 -28.07
C ALA A 820 -3.01 42.46 -27.02
N PRO A 821 -4.28 42.46 -26.64
CA PRO A 821 -4.73 43.17 -25.44
C PRO A 821 -3.98 42.64 -24.20
N PRO A 822 -3.83 43.42 -23.10
CA PRO A 822 -3.27 42.91 -21.84
C PRO A 822 -3.96 41.59 -21.47
N ALA A 823 -3.18 40.61 -21.01
CA ALA A 823 -3.64 39.23 -20.87
C ALA A 823 -4.98 39.16 -20.14
N ALA A 824 -6.01 38.61 -20.80
CA ALA A 824 -7.20 38.15 -20.11
C ALA A 824 -6.80 37.06 -19.12
N SER A 825 -7.52 36.91 -18.01
CA SER A 825 -7.24 35.84 -17.04
C SER A 825 -7.24 34.48 -17.73
N ALA A 826 -6.37 33.57 -17.26
CA ALA A 826 -6.20 32.22 -17.81
C ALA A 826 -7.53 31.46 -18.03
N LEU A 827 -8.49 31.64 -17.11
CA LEU A 827 -9.84 31.07 -17.22
C LEU A 827 -10.62 31.53 -18.47
N ALA A 828 -10.49 32.80 -18.86
CA ALA A 828 -11.24 33.35 -20.00
C ALA A 828 -10.73 32.83 -21.36
N VAL A 829 -9.48 32.36 -21.43
CA VAL A 829 -8.91 31.77 -22.64
C VAL A 829 -9.43 30.35 -22.85
N GLN A 830 -9.65 29.58 -21.77
CA GLN A 830 -10.17 28.21 -21.84
C GLN A 830 -11.63 28.17 -22.33
N GLU A 831 -12.48 29.10 -21.87
CA GLU A 831 -13.87 29.22 -22.37
C GLU A 831 -13.92 29.69 -23.84
N ALA A 832 -12.95 30.48 -24.30
CA ALA A 832 -12.93 31.04 -25.65
C ALA A 832 -12.43 30.07 -26.73
N LEU A 833 -11.64 29.06 -26.37
CA LEU A 833 -11.01 28.17 -27.35
C LEU A 833 -11.97 27.10 -27.89
N GLY A 834 -13.06 26.76 -27.19
CA GLY A 834 -13.98 25.70 -27.60
C GLY A 834 -13.30 24.32 -27.78
N PRO A 835 -14.07 23.24 -27.99
CA PRO A 835 -13.48 21.95 -28.38
C PRO A 835 -12.95 22.07 -29.83
N ALA A 836 -11.63 22.12 -29.99
CA ALA A 836 -11.00 22.18 -31.30
C ALA A 836 -11.01 20.79 -31.97
N THR A 837 -11.77 20.64 -33.05
CA THR A 837 -11.95 19.35 -33.76
C THR A 837 -10.64 18.76 -34.33
N THR A 838 -9.61 19.57 -34.59
CA THR A 838 -8.33 19.08 -35.15
C THR A 838 -7.36 18.52 -34.12
N SER A 839 -7.53 18.86 -32.84
CA SER A 839 -6.72 18.28 -31.78
C SER A 839 -7.25 16.93 -31.31
N GLU A 840 -8.57 16.71 -31.39
CA GLU A 840 -9.15 15.38 -31.18
C GLU A 840 -8.64 14.37 -32.20
N ASP A 841 -8.53 14.72 -33.49
CA ASP A 841 -7.97 13.82 -34.50
C ASP A 841 -6.50 13.47 -34.23
N ARG A 842 -5.71 14.44 -33.74
CA ARG A 842 -4.31 14.18 -33.37
C ARG A 842 -4.19 13.40 -32.07
N LEU A 843 -4.99 13.73 -31.06
CA LEU A 843 -5.06 12.99 -29.81
C LEU A 843 -5.53 11.56 -30.06
N ALA A 844 -6.53 11.36 -30.92
CA ALA A 844 -6.99 10.06 -31.36
C ALA A 844 -5.91 9.32 -32.13
N ALA A 845 -5.17 9.98 -33.03
CA ALA A 845 -4.04 9.37 -33.73
C ALA A 845 -2.89 8.99 -32.79
N VAL A 846 -2.67 9.78 -31.73
CA VAL A 846 -1.66 9.52 -30.70
C VAL A 846 -2.12 8.39 -29.79
N HIS A 847 -3.36 8.41 -29.30
CA HIS A 847 -3.97 7.31 -28.55
C HIS A 847 -3.96 6.01 -29.36
N GLU A 848 -4.28 6.08 -30.64
CA GLU A 848 -4.20 4.95 -31.56
C GLU A 848 -2.76 4.46 -31.74
N ARG A 849 -1.79 5.37 -31.76
CA ARG A 849 -0.36 5.01 -31.83
C ARG A 849 0.10 4.35 -30.53
N VAL A 850 -0.23 4.91 -29.36
CA VAL A 850 0.04 4.31 -28.04
C VAL A 850 -0.62 2.93 -27.93
N ARG A 851 -1.89 2.82 -28.36
CA ARG A 851 -2.62 1.55 -28.42
C ARG A 851 -1.89 0.53 -29.31
N LYS A 852 -1.46 0.93 -30.51
CA LYS A 852 -0.68 0.06 -31.41
C LYS A 852 0.67 -0.33 -30.84
N THR A 853 1.42 0.60 -30.26
CA THR A 853 2.71 0.31 -29.60
C THR A 853 2.51 -0.72 -28.48
N ARG A 854 1.44 -0.57 -27.69
CA ARG A 854 1.06 -1.55 -26.67
C ARG A 854 0.76 -2.92 -27.30
N GLU A 855 -0.04 -2.97 -28.36
CA GLU A 855 -0.38 -4.22 -29.05
C GLU A 855 0.84 -4.89 -29.69
N GLU A 856 1.74 -4.12 -30.30
CA GLU A 856 2.98 -4.62 -30.87
C GLU A 856 3.93 -5.18 -29.80
N HIS A 857 4.00 -4.52 -28.64
CA HIS A 857 4.81 -4.98 -27.52
C HIS A 857 4.25 -6.30 -26.95
N LEU A 858 2.94 -6.38 -26.71
CA LEU A 858 2.26 -7.61 -26.28
C LEU A 858 2.51 -8.75 -27.29
N ALA A 859 2.35 -8.48 -28.58
CA ALA A 859 2.59 -9.46 -29.65
C ALA A 859 4.07 -9.86 -29.82
N ARG A 860 5.02 -9.03 -29.38
CA ARG A 860 6.45 -9.37 -29.39
C ARG A 860 6.79 -10.31 -28.24
N ARG A 861 6.15 -10.14 -27.09
CA ARG A 861 6.25 -11.03 -25.93
C ARG A 861 5.62 -12.39 -26.17
N GLU A 862 4.44 -12.47 -26.78
CA GLU A 862 3.82 -13.76 -27.14
C GLU A 862 4.70 -14.59 -28.11
N ARG A 863 5.64 -13.96 -28.80
CA ARG A 863 6.60 -14.61 -29.70
C ARG A 863 7.92 -15.02 -29.02
N GLN A 864 8.21 -14.50 -27.83
CA GLN A 864 9.38 -14.84 -27.02
C GLN A 864 9.03 -15.96 -26.05
#